data_AF-A0A2A3ED61-F1
#
_entry.id   AF-A0A2A3ED61-F1
#
_cell.length_a   1.000
_cell.length_b   1.000
_cell.length_c   1.000
_cell.angle_alpha   90.00
_cell.angle_beta   90.00
_cell.angle_gamma   90.00
#
_symmetry.space_group_name_H-M   'P 1'
#
loop_
_entity.id
_entity.type
_entity.pdbx_description
1 polymer ?
#
loop_
_entity_poly.entity_id
_entity_poly.type
_entity_poly.pdbx_seq_one_letter_code
_entity_poly.pdbx_strand_id
1 'polypeptide(L)'
;MNRFDISLLWKLWLISIITVNCNAAVPKEPYQNQIPTQGLYNTSDDVVILNVTNFKSSVYEDTKSWLVEFYNSWCGYCLRFAPIWKDFANDIYAWRDIVVVAAIDCADDDNNPICREYEIMHYPMLKYFSVNAHSPSLGLVMEKYNKLNELRHSLIDLLEREQQEGRGISWPNIAPYRSYETTNIWKAIPNTVKYFFLLFEKTDSHLGAEVILDIHKIKILQMRRVLSDNELLCETNKITNFPSLIVLGRNETQKNLKIRIPTRQGIYNVIKEFITSKGEIIHENTFKNHSIKNENHKLSISTTKQLQVIEQQQKNTEKNEDHLYQLDLENTLKYSISHEIPLHKMIKDKKMDALKKYLNVLAEYFPLKYGNIFLETIRDIILKRSNISGEEFSQIVKSIEEEMSPIYSGPSKWIGCKGSKEEYRGYPCGLWTMFHMLTVNFAILNKNAEHEPRKILEAMYGYIQYFFGCADCSQHFVQMASKNKMFEVSNINDSILWLWSAHNEVNARLSGDNTEDPEYKKIQYPAKIYCPNCRYENNTWNEENILHYLKTKYSYKKINYYNSVNTQKNNDNKMKIRHERLVLNKYTNNKKIGWDFTIFDISICVVLYVASAIILILVCIKFAVKRTYRKRNYVSLLAKCDFYFC
;
A
#
# COMPACT_ATOMS: atom_id res chain seq x y z
N MET A 1 17.09 21.03 68.80
CA MET A 1 17.69 21.78 67.67
C MET A 1 18.14 20.74 66.66
N ASN A 2 17.64 20.57 65.44
CA ASN A 2 16.77 21.34 64.56
C ASN A 2 15.64 20.42 64.05
N ARG A 3 14.39 20.93 64.02
CA ARG A 3 13.28 20.24 63.35
C ARG A 3 13.49 20.35 61.84
N PHE A 4 13.68 19.22 61.17
CA PHE A 4 13.61 19.14 59.71
C PHE A 4 12.16 19.38 59.28
N ASP A 5 11.95 20.46 58.53
CA ASP A 5 10.63 20.91 58.07
C ASP A 5 10.21 20.13 56.82
N ILE A 6 9.35 19.13 57.03
CA ILE A 6 8.79 18.26 55.99
C ILE A 6 7.92 19.08 55.00
N SER A 7 7.48 20.29 55.37
CA SER A 7 6.68 21.15 54.47
C SER A 7 7.52 21.74 53.32
N LEU A 8 8.84 21.88 53.50
CA LEU A 8 9.74 22.41 52.47
C LEU A 8 9.97 21.39 51.34
N LEU A 9 10.04 20.09 51.68
CA LEU A 9 10.19 19.00 50.71
C LEU A 9 8.92 18.80 49.88
N TRP A 10 7.73 18.96 50.49
CA TRP A 10 6.47 18.92 49.76
C TRP A 10 6.29 20.11 48.80
N LYS A 11 6.74 21.31 49.19
CA LYS A 11 6.73 22.48 48.31
C LYS A 11 7.71 22.35 47.14
N LEU A 12 8.90 21.76 47.36
CA LEU A 12 9.87 21.51 46.28
C LEU A 12 9.40 20.40 45.32
N TRP A 13 8.67 19.39 45.81
CA TRP A 13 8.07 18.35 44.96
C TRP A 13 6.90 18.89 44.12
N LEU A 14 6.06 19.77 44.68
CA LEU A 14 4.99 20.46 43.93
C LEU A 14 5.53 21.44 42.88
N ILE A 15 6.61 22.15 43.15
CA ILE A 15 7.26 23.04 42.17
C ILE A 15 7.92 22.22 41.04
N SER A 16 8.43 21.02 41.31
CA SER A 16 8.92 20.09 40.29
C SER A 16 7.80 19.51 39.41
N ILE A 17 6.56 19.41 39.91
CA ILE A 17 5.42 18.92 39.13
C ILE A 17 4.77 20.05 38.31
N ILE A 18 4.83 21.29 38.79
CA ILE A 18 4.27 22.45 38.10
C ILE A 18 5.23 23.02 37.03
N THR A 19 6.53 22.73 37.09
CA THR A 19 7.52 23.15 36.07
C THR A 19 7.70 22.15 34.91
N VAL A 20 7.02 21.00 34.93
CA VAL A 20 7.00 20.03 33.81
C VAL A 20 5.73 20.18 32.94
N ASN A 21 4.75 20.99 33.35
CA ASN A 21 3.53 21.24 32.58
C ASN A 21 3.28 22.75 32.39
N CYS A 22 4.15 23.38 31.60
CA CYS A 22 3.86 24.66 30.95
C CYS A 22 4.63 24.74 29.62
N ASN A 23 4.14 23.99 28.63
CA ASN A 23 4.23 24.46 27.25
C ASN A 23 2.80 24.80 26.84
N ALA A 24 2.54 26.10 26.78
CA ALA A 24 1.34 26.64 26.19
C ALA A 24 1.13 26.04 24.79
N ALA A 25 -0.10 25.63 24.51
CA ALA A 25 -0.53 25.22 23.19
C ALA A 25 -0.30 26.37 22.20
N VAL A 26 0.79 26.27 21.44
CA VAL A 26 1.00 27.05 20.22
C VAL A 26 0.10 26.41 19.15
N PRO A 27 -0.70 27.20 18.41
CA PRO A 27 -1.51 26.65 17.32
C PRO A 27 -0.57 26.03 16.29
N LYS A 28 -0.65 24.70 16.15
CA LYS A 28 0.09 23.96 15.11
C LYS A 28 -0.58 24.23 13.77
N GLU A 29 0.01 25.11 12.96
CA GLU A 29 -0.21 25.07 11.53
C GLU A 29 0.31 23.75 10.96
N PRO A 30 -0.38 23.14 9.98
CA PRO A 30 -0.15 21.75 9.60
C PRO A 30 0.76 21.63 8.35
N TYR A 31 1.47 20.50 8.30
CA TYR A 31 2.21 19.96 7.14
C TYR A 31 3.35 20.80 6.57
N GLN A 32 4.58 20.52 7.04
CA GLN A 32 5.79 20.57 6.21
C GLN A 32 6.95 19.85 6.93
N ASN A 33 7.00 18.53 6.79
CA ASN A 33 8.29 17.82 6.76
C ASN A 33 8.36 17.15 5.40
N GLN A 34 9.21 17.74 4.54
CA GLN A 34 9.36 17.40 3.14
C GLN A 34 10.00 16.01 3.00
N ILE A 35 9.22 15.03 2.55
CA ILE A 35 9.74 13.83 1.90
C ILE A 35 9.63 14.11 0.39
N PRO A 36 10.74 14.35 -0.31
CA PRO A 36 10.72 14.59 -1.73
C PRO A 36 10.45 13.26 -2.42
N THR A 37 9.23 13.09 -2.93
CA THR A 37 8.74 11.98 -3.77
C THR A 37 8.70 10.59 -3.10
N GLN A 38 7.50 10.07 -2.82
CA GLN A 38 7.28 8.66 -2.48
C GLN A 38 6.33 8.05 -3.53
N GLY A 39 6.89 7.26 -4.44
CA GLY A 39 6.13 6.54 -5.47
C GLY A 39 5.49 7.43 -6.54
N LEU A 40 4.20 7.19 -6.83
CA LEU A 40 3.47 7.84 -7.93
C LEU A 40 2.92 9.24 -7.59
N TYR A 41 2.99 9.64 -6.32
CA TYR A 41 2.42 10.88 -5.79
C TYR A 41 3.49 11.76 -5.12
N ASN A 42 3.28 13.07 -5.15
CA ASN A 42 4.17 14.05 -4.53
C ASN A 42 3.38 15.16 -3.83
N THR A 43 4.08 16.04 -3.11
CA THR A 43 3.46 17.09 -2.28
C THR A 43 2.73 18.19 -3.06
N SER A 44 2.89 18.26 -4.38
CA SER A 44 2.13 19.18 -5.24
C SER A 44 0.80 18.60 -5.70
N ASP A 45 0.62 17.28 -5.58
CA ASP A 45 -0.66 16.63 -5.82
C ASP A 45 -1.60 16.96 -4.64
N ASP A 46 -2.90 17.20 -4.91
CA ASP A 46 -3.91 17.43 -3.85
C ASP A 46 -4.26 16.10 -3.10
N VAL A 47 -3.32 15.15 -3.04
CA VAL A 47 -3.41 13.80 -2.46
C VAL A 47 -2.50 13.71 -1.23
N VAL A 48 -3.04 13.28 -0.09
CA VAL A 48 -2.23 13.06 1.12
C VAL A 48 -1.43 11.76 1.02
N ILE A 49 -0.11 11.84 1.19
CA ILE A 49 0.78 10.68 1.18
C ILE A 49 0.81 10.04 2.57
N LEU A 50 0.33 8.80 2.66
CA LEU A 50 0.32 7.99 3.87
C LEU A 50 1.42 6.93 3.84
N ASN A 51 1.84 6.50 5.03
CA ASN A 51 2.78 5.41 5.27
C ASN A 51 2.46 4.73 6.61
N VAL A 52 3.22 3.69 6.95
CA VAL A 52 3.05 2.92 8.19
C VAL A 52 3.05 3.77 9.47
N THR A 53 3.73 4.91 9.48
CA THR A 53 3.89 5.76 10.67
C THR A 53 2.75 6.76 10.88
N ASN A 54 2.09 7.21 9.80
CA ASN A 54 1.08 8.26 9.89
C ASN A 54 -0.36 7.78 9.64
N PHE A 55 -0.56 6.64 8.96
CA PHE A 55 -1.88 6.19 8.52
C PHE A 55 -2.90 6.14 9.67
N LYS A 56 -2.58 5.43 10.75
CA LYS A 56 -3.53 5.21 11.86
C LYS A 56 -3.89 6.52 12.57
N SER A 57 -2.92 7.40 12.78
CA SER A 57 -3.14 8.71 13.41
C SER A 57 -3.86 9.70 12.53
N SER A 58 -3.84 9.51 11.20
CA SER A 58 -4.52 10.38 10.25
C SER A 58 -5.94 9.92 9.97
N VAL A 59 -6.14 8.62 9.75
CA VAL A 59 -7.40 8.05 9.26
C VAL A 59 -8.42 7.80 10.37
N TYR A 60 -7.96 7.40 11.56
CA TYR A 60 -8.87 7.09 12.67
C TYR A 60 -9.14 8.30 13.56
N GLU A 61 -10.34 8.31 14.13
CA GLU A 61 -10.82 9.37 15.03
C GLU A 61 -10.82 10.77 14.40
N ASP A 62 -10.71 10.85 13.06
CA ASP A 62 -10.84 12.10 12.33
C ASP A 62 -12.33 12.44 12.12
N THR A 63 -12.63 13.71 12.24
CA THR A 63 -13.94 14.32 11.94
C THR A 63 -14.29 14.32 10.44
N LYS A 64 -13.35 13.88 9.61
CA LYS A 64 -13.49 13.73 8.17
C LYS A 64 -13.47 12.26 7.78
N SER A 65 -14.11 11.94 6.68
CA SER A 65 -13.90 10.65 6.02
C SER A 65 -12.58 10.64 5.26
N TRP A 66 -12.05 9.45 5.03
CA TRP A 66 -10.81 9.25 4.27
C TRP A 66 -11.06 8.27 3.14
N LEU A 67 -10.67 8.66 1.92
CA LEU A 67 -10.65 7.77 0.78
C LEU A 67 -9.19 7.54 0.39
N VAL A 68 -8.72 6.32 0.63
CA VAL A 68 -7.31 5.94 0.49
C VAL A 68 -7.12 4.97 -0.67
N GLU A 69 -6.25 5.32 -1.61
CA GLU A 69 -5.71 4.38 -2.59
C GLU A 69 -4.49 3.65 -2.02
N PHE A 70 -4.57 2.32 -1.94
CA PHE A 70 -3.41 1.47 -1.74
C PHE A 70 -2.91 1.01 -3.11
N TYR A 71 -1.66 1.36 -3.46
CA TYR A 71 -1.10 1.12 -4.79
C TYR A 71 0.30 0.50 -4.70
N ASN A 72 0.83 0.02 -5.83
CA ASN A 72 2.25 -0.34 -5.95
C ASN A 72 2.89 0.51 -7.05
N SER A 73 3.99 1.19 -6.75
CA SER A 73 4.64 2.12 -7.69
C SER A 73 5.17 1.49 -8.98
N TRP A 74 5.42 0.18 -9.03
CA TRP A 74 5.81 -0.54 -10.26
C TRP A 74 4.61 -1.20 -10.98
N CYS A 75 3.41 -1.15 -10.41
CA CYS A 75 2.23 -1.78 -11.00
C CYS A 75 1.74 -0.96 -12.20
N GLY A 76 1.82 -1.51 -13.41
CA GLY A 76 1.41 -0.79 -14.62
C GLY A 76 -0.03 -0.27 -14.59
N TYR A 77 -0.97 -0.97 -13.94
CA TYR A 77 -2.31 -0.41 -13.77
C TYR A 77 -2.33 0.79 -12.81
N CYS A 78 -1.58 0.75 -11.71
CA CYS A 78 -1.44 1.88 -10.79
C CYS A 78 -0.85 3.10 -11.51
N LEU A 79 0.17 2.91 -12.36
CA LEU A 79 0.72 4.00 -13.19
C LEU A 79 -0.35 4.65 -14.09
N ARG A 80 -1.25 3.86 -14.68
CA ARG A 80 -2.37 4.41 -15.50
C ARG A 80 -3.46 5.06 -14.66
N PHE A 81 -3.70 4.56 -13.47
CA PHE A 81 -4.74 5.07 -12.58
C PHE A 81 -4.31 6.35 -11.84
N ALA A 82 -3.01 6.51 -11.57
CA ALA A 82 -2.51 7.65 -10.80
C ALA A 82 -2.90 9.04 -11.35
N PRO A 83 -2.85 9.31 -12.68
CA PRO A 83 -3.38 10.56 -13.22
C PRO A 83 -4.87 10.77 -12.92
N ILE A 84 -5.69 9.72 -13.01
CA ILE A 84 -7.13 9.77 -12.70
C ILE A 84 -7.34 10.08 -11.22
N TRP A 85 -6.54 9.50 -10.33
CA TRP A 85 -6.61 9.77 -8.89
C TRP A 85 -6.23 11.22 -8.55
N LYS A 86 -5.21 11.78 -9.22
CA LYS A 86 -4.81 13.18 -9.08
C LYS A 86 -5.89 14.13 -9.55
N ASP A 87 -6.44 13.86 -10.74
CA ASP A 87 -7.54 14.64 -11.30
C ASP A 87 -8.79 14.57 -10.41
N PHE A 88 -9.07 13.39 -9.84
CA PHE A 88 -10.17 13.21 -8.88
C PHE A 88 -9.97 14.05 -7.61
N ALA A 89 -8.79 13.97 -6.99
CA ALA A 89 -8.46 14.76 -5.81
C ALA A 89 -8.59 16.27 -6.05
N ASN A 90 -8.20 16.74 -7.23
CA ASN A 90 -8.35 18.12 -7.65
C ASN A 90 -9.83 18.50 -7.89
N ASP A 91 -10.58 17.65 -8.58
CA ASP A 91 -11.99 17.84 -8.93
C ASP A 91 -12.91 17.94 -7.70
N ILE A 92 -12.57 17.24 -6.62
CA ILE A 92 -13.29 17.31 -5.33
C ILE A 92 -12.54 18.10 -4.26
N TYR A 93 -11.56 18.92 -4.61
CA TYR A 93 -10.74 19.68 -3.65
C TYR A 93 -11.58 20.53 -2.68
N ALA A 94 -12.72 21.04 -3.16
CA ALA A 94 -13.66 21.79 -2.34
C ALA A 94 -14.12 21.00 -1.11
N TRP A 95 -14.18 19.66 -1.20
CA TRP A 95 -14.75 18.74 -0.21
C TRP A 95 -13.73 18.28 0.86
N ARG A 96 -12.51 18.81 0.87
CA ARG A 96 -11.38 18.36 1.73
C ARG A 96 -11.57 18.45 3.25
N ASP A 97 -12.63 19.10 3.70
CA ASP A 97 -13.08 19.19 5.10
C ASP A 97 -14.23 18.23 5.42
N ILE A 98 -14.70 17.49 4.42
CA ILE A 98 -15.69 16.41 4.50
C ILE A 98 -14.99 15.08 4.29
N VAL A 99 -14.20 14.98 3.21
CA VAL A 99 -13.47 13.78 2.79
C VAL A 99 -12.06 14.12 2.34
N VAL A 100 -11.07 13.38 2.84
CA VAL A 100 -9.66 13.49 2.46
C VAL A 100 -9.30 12.41 1.45
N VAL A 101 -8.67 12.80 0.34
CA VAL A 101 -8.13 11.86 -0.65
C VAL A 101 -6.66 11.58 -0.32
N ALA A 102 -6.30 10.31 -0.23
CA ALA A 102 -4.96 9.89 0.17
C ALA A 102 -4.45 8.70 -0.66
N ALA A 103 -3.15 8.45 -0.59
CA ALA A 103 -2.52 7.30 -1.23
C ALA A 103 -1.39 6.73 -0.36
N ILE A 104 -1.17 5.42 -0.45
CA ILE A 104 -0.08 4.70 0.22
C ILE A 104 0.58 3.72 -0.74
N ASP A 105 1.90 3.83 -0.87
CA ASP A 105 2.70 2.93 -1.72
C ASP A 105 3.02 1.66 -0.96
N CYS A 106 2.31 0.59 -1.28
CA CYS A 106 2.59 -0.72 -0.76
C CYS A 106 3.81 -1.36 -1.40
N ALA A 107 4.41 -0.84 -2.47
CA ALA A 107 5.67 -1.41 -3.00
C ALA A 107 6.88 -1.16 -2.07
N ASP A 108 6.73 -0.24 -1.12
CA ASP A 108 7.69 0.03 -0.05
C ASP A 108 7.57 -1.04 1.06
N ASP A 109 8.68 -1.73 1.34
CA ASP A 109 8.72 -2.82 2.31
C ASP A 109 8.30 -2.39 3.72
N ASP A 110 8.53 -1.13 4.08
CA ASP A 110 8.12 -0.56 5.38
C ASP A 110 6.59 -0.47 5.50
N ASN A 111 5.87 -0.38 4.37
CA ASN A 111 4.41 -0.34 4.31
C ASN A 111 3.78 -1.75 4.22
N ASN A 112 4.54 -2.82 4.00
CA ASN A 112 4.01 -4.19 3.94
C ASN A 112 3.14 -4.58 5.15
N PRO A 113 3.50 -4.25 6.41
CA PRO A 113 2.68 -4.59 7.57
C PRO A 113 1.30 -3.96 7.50
N ILE A 114 1.20 -2.70 7.07
CA ILE A 114 -0.07 -2.02 6.98
C ILE A 114 -0.89 -2.53 5.79
N CYS A 115 -0.26 -2.76 4.64
CA CYS A 115 -0.98 -3.31 3.49
C CYS A 115 -1.54 -4.73 3.78
N ARG A 116 -0.83 -5.54 4.57
CA ARG A 116 -1.35 -6.82 5.08
C ARG A 116 -2.46 -6.64 6.11
N GLU A 117 -2.29 -5.75 7.09
CA GLU A 117 -3.28 -5.50 8.16
C GLU A 117 -4.63 -5.09 7.56
N TYR A 118 -4.62 -4.27 6.51
CA TYR A 118 -5.82 -3.79 5.83
C TYR A 118 -6.24 -4.69 4.66
N GLU A 119 -5.73 -5.92 4.57
CA GLU A 119 -6.16 -6.92 3.58
C GLU A 119 -6.07 -6.41 2.13
N ILE A 120 -4.98 -5.71 1.81
CA ILE A 120 -4.71 -5.23 0.46
C ILE A 120 -4.13 -6.37 -0.36
N MET A 121 -5.00 -7.00 -1.14
CA MET A 121 -4.68 -8.23 -1.87
C MET A 121 -4.28 -8.01 -3.33
N HIS A 122 -4.53 -6.82 -3.85
CA HIS A 122 -4.23 -6.42 -5.21
C HIS A 122 -4.18 -4.91 -5.32
N TYR A 123 -3.57 -4.42 -6.39
CA TYR A 123 -3.31 -3.00 -6.60
C TYR A 123 -3.87 -2.48 -7.93
N PRO A 124 -4.43 -1.26 -7.96
CA PRO A 124 -4.78 -0.46 -6.78
C PRO A 124 -6.02 -1.04 -6.08
N MET A 125 -6.18 -0.73 -4.80
CA MET A 125 -7.39 -0.98 -4.02
C MET A 125 -7.80 0.32 -3.32
N LEU A 126 -9.06 0.73 -3.50
CA LEU A 126 -9.60 1.91 -2.86
C LEU A 126 -10.35 1.51 -1.59
N LYS A 127 -10.03 2.18 -0.48
CA LYS A 127 -10.74 1.99 0.78
C LYS A 127 -11.26 3.31 1.32
N TYR A 128 -12.54 3.30 1.67
CA TYR A 128 -13.23 4.40 2.30
C TYR A 128 -13.35 4.16 3.81
N PHE A 129 -12.89 5.11 4.59
CA PHE A 129 -13.00 5.14 6.05
C PHE A 129 -13.97 6.25 6.43
N SER A 130 -15.04 5.84 7.11
CA SER A 130 -16.08 6.72 7.63
C SER A 130 -15.54 7.79 8.57
N VAL A 131 -16.30 8.88 8.70
CA VAL A 131 -16.10 9.84 9.78
C VAL A 131 -16.06 9.16 11.14
N ASN A 132 -15.09 9.56 11.97
CA ASN A 132 -14.80 8.97 13.27
C ASN A 132 -14.59 7.45 13.22
N ALA A 133 -14.03 6.92 12.12
CA ALA A 133 -13.66 5.52 12.07
C ALA A 133 -12.73 5.18 13.25
N HIS A 134 -12.95 4.03 13.85
CA HIS A 134 -12.13 3.52 14.95
C HIS A 134 -11.39 2.26 14.51
N SER A 135 -10.18 2.08 15.02
CA SER A 135 -9.47 0.80 14.89
C SER A 135 -10.25 -0.30 15.62
N PRO A 136 -10.44 -1.51 15.05
CA PRO A 136 -9.77 -2.06 13.86
C PRO A 136 -10.61 -1.98 12.56
N SER A 137 -11.29 -0.88 12.26
CA SER A 137 -12.04 -0.73 11.01
C SER A 137 -11.12 -0.86 9.79
N LEU A 138 -11.35 -1.88 8.97
CA LEU A 138 -10.54 -2.13 7.76
C LEU A 138 -10.89 -1.22 6.59
N GLY A 139 -11.89 -0.34 6.73
CA GLY A 139 -12.45 0.45 5.64
C GLY A 139 -13.36 -0.34 4.70
N LEU A 140 -14.26 0.37 4.02
CA LEU A 140 -15.14 -0.16 2.99
C LEU A 140 -14.43 -0.15 1.65
N VAL A 141 -14.45 -1.27 0.93
CA VAL A 141 -13.88 -1.34 -0.43
C VAL A 141 -14.75 -0.51 -1.38
N MET A 142 -14.08 0.32 -2.18
CA MET A 142 -14.71 1.10 -3.24
C MET A 142 -14.20 0.64 -4.60
N GLU A 143 -15.10 0.56 -5.58
CA GLU A 143 -14.74 0.21 -6.95
C GLU A 143 -13.91 1.33 -7.59
N LYS A 144 -12.94 0.92 -8.40
CA LYS A 144 -12.14 1.82 -9.22
C LYS A 144 -12.91 2.14 -10.51
N TYR A 145 -12.87 3.40 -10.95
CA TYR A 145 -13.45 3.80 -12.22
C TYR A 145 -12.46 4.61 -13.04
N ASN A 146 -12.50 4.44 -14.37
CA ASN A 146 -11.66 5.19 -15.29
C ASN A 146 -12.21 6.60 -15.57
N LYS A 147 -13.46 6.88 -15.16
CA LYS A 147 -14.10 8.19 -15.34
C LYS A 147 -14.30 8.87 -14.00
N LEU A 148 -13.99 10.17 -13.95
CA LEU A 148 -14.07 10.98 -12.74
C LEU A 148 -15.49 11.07 -12.17
N ASN A 149 -16.51 11.16 -13.03
CA ASN A 149 -17.89 11.23 -12.59
C ASN A 149 -18.34 9.94 -11.88
N GLU A 150 -17.92 8.76 -12.35
CA GLU A 150 -18.26 7.48 -11.74
C GLU A 150 -17.62 7.35 -10.33
N LEU A 151 -16.35 7.73 -10.18
CA LEU A 151 -15.69 7.82 -8.86
C LEU A 151 -16.43 8.79 -7.93
N ARG A 152 -16.79 9.97 -8.44
CA ARG A 152 -17.47 11.01 -7.67
C ARG A 152 -18.85 10.57 -7.21
N HIS A 153 -19.64 9.98 -8.10
CA HIS A 153 -20.98 9.48 -7.77
C HIS A 153 -20.91 8.37 -6.73
N SER A 154 -19.98 7.43 -6.88
CA SER A 154 -19.77 6.37 -5.89
C SER A 154 -19.38 6.93 -4.51
N LEU A 155 -18.60 8.01 -4.45
CA LEU A 155 -18.27 8.68 -3.20
C LEU A 155 -19.49 9.38 -2.60
N ILE A 156 -20.29 10.05 -3.42
CA ILE A 156 -21.55 10.69 -2.97
C ILE A 156 -22.50 9.64 -2.40
N ASP A 157 -22.64 8.48 -3.05
CA ASP A 157 -23.50 7.39 -2.56
C ASP A 157 -23.07 6.89 -1.18
N LEU A 158 -21.75 6.82 -0.92
CA LEU A 158 -21.22 6.49 0.40
C LEU A 158 -21.53 7.58 1.42
N LEU A 159 -21.26 8.85 1.10
CA LEU A 159 -21.52 9.98 1.99
C LEU A 159 -23.02 10.12 2.32
N GLU A 160 -23.89 9.90 1.33
CA GLU A 160 -25.34 9.95 1.53
C GLU A 160 -25.80 8.84 2.47
N ARG A 161 -25.30 7.62 2.28
CA ARG A 161 -25.57 6.49 3.19
C ARG A 161 -25.15 6.82 4.63
N GLU A 162 -23.99 7.45 4.82
CA GLU A 162 -23.56 7.85 6.17
C GLU A 162 -24.51 8.84 6.82
N GLN A 163 -24.99 9.83 6.07
CA GLN A 163 -25.97 10.78 6.59
C GLN A 163 -27.30 10.11 6.94
N GLN A 164 -27.76 9.16 6.12
CA GLN A 164 -28.96 8.37 6.42
C GLN A 164 -28.80 7.53 7.70
N GLU A 165 -27.58 7.07 7.99
CA GLU A 165 -27.23 6.35 9.22
C GLU A 165 -26.93 7.28 10.41
N GLY A 166 -27.12 8.59 10.25
CA GLY A 166 -26.93 9.58 11.32
C GLY A 166 -25.46 9.96 11.59
N ARG A 167 -24.54 9.61 10.69
CA ARG A 167 -23.15 10.09 10.72
C ARG A 167 -22.99 11.35 9.87
N GLY A 168 -21.85 12.04 9.98
CA GLY A 168 -21.57 13.20 9.12
C GLY A 168 -22.52 14.39 9.29
N ILE A 169 -23.12 14.54 10.48
CA ILE A 169 -24.14 15.58 10.77
C ILE A 169 -23.57 17.01 10.63
N SER A 170 -22.25 17.17 10.81
CA SER A 170 -21.55 18.44 10.63
C SER A 170 -21.39 18.87 9.16
N TRP A 171 -21.60 17.96 8.21
CA TRP A 171 -21.47 18.21 6.78
C TRP A 171 -22.73 18.88 6.22
N PRO A 172 -22.65 19.54 5.05
CA PRO A 172 -23.85 19.93 4.33
C PRO A 172 -24.74 18.69 4.11
N ASN A 173 -26.04 18.83 4.39
CA ASN A 173 -26.98 17.73 4.17
C ASN A 173 -27.16 17.53 2.66
N ILE A 174 -26.68 16.41 2.14
CA ILE A 174 -26.78 16.01 0.73
C ILE A 174 -27.94 15.06 0.46
N ALA A 175 -28.56 14.49 1.50
CA ALA A 175 -29.73 13.62 1.33
C ALA A 175 -30.92 14.38 0.72
N PRO A 176 -31.79 13.77 -0.09
CA PRO A 176 -32.96 14.41 -0.67
C PRO A 176 -33.87 15.14 0.34
N TYR A 177 -34.40 16.29 -0.05
CA TYR A 177 -35.43 17.00 0.71
C TYR A 177 -36.79 16.33 0.53
N ARG A 178 -37.31 15.75 1.61
CA ARG A 178 -38.56 14.95 1.60
C ARG A 178 -39.80 15.67 2.11
N SER A 179 -39.66 16.88 2.67
CA SER A 179 -40.83 17.67 3.10
C SER A 179 -41.59 18.21 1.90
N TYR A 180 -42.89 18.43 2.10
CA TYR A 180 -43.79 19.00 1.09
C TYR A 180 -43.95 20.53 1.22
N GLU A 181 -43.61 21.12 2.37
CA GLU A 181 -43.72 22.57 2.59
C GLU A 181 -42.34 23.24 2.66
N THR A 182 -42.23 24.43 2.07
CA THR A 182 -41.05 25.31 2.18
C THR A 182 -41.20 26.38 3.27
N THR A 183 -42.40 26.56 3.84
CA THR A 183 -42.77 27.62 4.79
C THR A 183 -41.92 27.63 6.06
N ASN A 184 -41.49 26.45 6.51
CA ASN A 184 -40.74 26.26 7.75
C ASN A 184 -39.23 26.13 7.54
N ILE A 185 -38.72 26.22 6.30
CA ILE A 185 -37.30 26.06 5.98
C ILE A 185 -36.42 27.00 6.84
N TRP A 186 -36.87 28.24 7.06
CA TRP A 186 -36.08 29.23 7.81
C TRP A 186 -36.03 29.01 9.32
N LYS A 187 -36.88 28.16 9.90
CA LYS A 187 -36.93 27.96 11.37
C LYS A 187 -35.65 27.34 11.94
N ALA A 188 -35.02 26.45 11.17
CA ALA A 188 -33.80 25.74 11.59
C ALA A 188 -32.51 26.35 11.01
N ILE A 189 -32.61 27.44 10.24
CA ILE A 189 -31.48 27.99 9.50
C ILE A 189 -30.92 29.22 10.23
N PRO A 190 -29.59 29.34 10.40
CA PRO A 190 -28.97 30.52 11.00
C PRO A 190 -29.27 31.82 10.26
N ASN A 191 -29.45 32.93 10.98
CA ASN A 191 -29.74 34.25 10.41
C ASN A 191 -28.68 34.77 9.44
N THR A 192 -27.47 34.21 9.47
CA THR A 192 -26.38 34.52 8.53
C THR A 192 -26.66 34.03 7.11
N VAL A 193 -27.52 33.02 6.95
CA VAL A 193 -27.93 32.50 5.65
C VAL A 193 -29.05 33.38 5.11
N LYS A 194 -28.79 34.08 3.99
CA LYS A 194 -29.74 34.98 3.34
C LYS A 194 -30.56 34.29 2.25
N TYR A 195 -29.97 33.29 1.60
CA TYR A 195 -30.53 32.61 0.43
C TYR A 195 -30.59 31.10 0.63
N PHE A 196 -31.69 30.48 0.20
CA PHE A 196 -31.87 29.05 0.23
C PHE A 196 -32.21 28.53 -1.16
N PHE A 197 -31.44 27.59 -1.67
CA PHE A 197 -31.60 27.03 -3.00
C PHE A 197 -32.22 25.63 -2.94
N LEU A 198 -33.16 25.37 -3.84
CA LEU A 198 -33.70 24.04 -4.11
C LEU A 198 -33.36 23.67 -5.55
N LEU A 199 -32.52 22.65 -5.72
CA LEU A 199 -32.29 22.05 -7.04
C LEU A 199 -33.15 20.82 -7.19
N PHE A 200 -34.08 20.86 -8.14
CA PHE A 200 -34.90 19.75 -8.56
C PHE A 200 -34.15 18.95 -9.60
N GLU A 201 -34.05 17.65 -9.42
CA GLU A 201 -33.36 16.74 -10.34
C GLU A 201 -34.03 15.36 -10.38
N LYS A 202 -33.59 14.51 -11.31
CA LYS A 202 -34.10 13.14 -11.42
C LYS A 202 -33.55 12.26 -10.30
N THR A 203 -34.24 11.15 -10.01
CA THR A 203 -33.85 10.18 -8.98
C THR A 203 -32.51 9.49 -9.23
N ASP A 204 -32.05 9.44 -10.48
CA ASP A 204 -30.77 8.85 -10.93
C ASP A 204 -29.64 9.88 -11.07
N SER A 205 -29.89 11.16 -10.78
CA SER A 205 -28.91 12.24 -10.86
C SER A 205 -28.14 12.37 -9.54
N HIS A 206 -26.88 12.82 -9.60
CA HIS A 206 -26.08 13.23 -8.43
C HIS A 206 -25.80 14.74 -8.39
N LEU A 207 -26.28 15.47 -9.40
CA LEU A 207 -25.95 16.86 -9.68
C LEU A 207 -26.22 17.81 -8.50
N GLY A 208 -27.31 17.60 -7.77
CA GLY A 208 -27.63 18.39 -6.58
C GLY A 208 -26.66 18.14 -5.43
N ALA A 209 -26.29 16.89 -5.18
CA ALA A 209 -25.31 16.55 -4.16
C ALA A 209 -23.91 17.12 -4.50
N GLU A 210 -23.48 17.01 -5.77
CA GLU A 210 -22.22 17.61 -6.24
C GLU A 210 -22.17 19.11 -5.95
N VAL A 211 -23.20 19.85 -6.36
CA VAL A 211 -23.23 21.31 -6.19
C VAL A 211 -23.31 21.69 -4.71
N ILE A 212 -24.09 20.96 -3.89
CA ILE A 212 -24.15 21.17 -2.44
C ILE A 212 -22.74 21.05 -1.83
N LEU A 213 -22.00 20.01 -2.20
CA LEU A 213 -20.64 19.77 -1.70
C LEU A 213 -19.64 20.81 -2.24
N ASP A 214 -19.86 21.43 -3.40
CA ASP A 214 -18.96 22.48 -3.89
C ASP A 214 -19.12 23.81 -3.17
N ILE A 215 -20.36 24.16 -2.83
CA ILE A 215 -20.70 25.49 -2.32
C ILE A 215 -20.82 25.56 -0.80
N HIS A 216 -20.62 24.45 -0.07
CA HIS A 216 -20.87 24.38 1.37
C HIS A 216 -20.09 25.39 2.21
N LYS A 217 -18.96 25.90 1.70
CA LYS A 217 -18.16 26.96 2.36
C LYS A 217 -18.77 28.35 2.25
N ILE A 218 -19.75 28.56 1.37
CA ILE A 218 -20.42 29.85 1.15
C ILE A 218 -21.50 30.05 2.21
N LYS A 219 -21.13 30.63 3.36
CA LYS A 219 -21.98 30.74 4.57
C LYS A 219 -23.26 31.57 4.40
N ILE A 220 -23.34 32.43 3.38
CA ILE A 220 -24.50 33.29 3.11
C ILE A 220 -25.66 32.55 2.44
N LEU A 221 -25.43 31.32 1.98
CA LEU A 221 -26.45 30.49 1.34
C LEU A 221 -26.48 29.08 1.92
N GLN A 222 -27.60 28.40 1.70
CA GLN A 222 -27.74 26.95 1.87
C GLN A 222 -28.46 26.37 0.68
N MET A 223 -28.29 25.07 0.46
CA MET A 223 -28.90 24.37 -0.67
C MET A 223 -29.37 22.99 -0.25
N ARG A 224 -30.47 22.55 -0.85
CA ARG A 224 -30.95 21.17 -0.80
C ARG A 224 -31.28 20.68 -2.21
N ARG A 225 -31.19 19.37 -2.39
CA ARG A 225 -31.65 18.68 -3.60
C ARG A 225 -33.06 18.14 -3.38
N VAL A 226 -33.88 18.20 -4.41
CA VAL A 226 -35.24 17.63 -4.46
C VAL A 226 -35.27 16.65 -5.61
N LEU A 227 -35.67 15.42 -5.36
CA LEU A 227 -35.80 14.42 -6.41
C LEU A 227 -37.17 14.52 -7.07
N SER A 228 -37.25 14.06 -8.32
CA SER A 228 -38.48 14.04 -9.11
C SER A 228 -39.60 13.17 -8.52
N ASP A 229 -39.30 12.32 -7.52
CA ASP A 229 -40.26 11.51 -6.76
C ASP A 229 -41.00 12.31 -5.66
N ASN A 230 -40.55 13.54 -5.35
CA ASN A 230 -41.29 14.46 -4.49
C ASN A 230 -42.33 15.22 -5.32
N GLU A 231 -43.33 14.49 -5.81
CA GLU A 231 -44.37 14.97 -6.75
C GLU A 231 -45.07 16.22 -6.21
N LEU A 232 -45.47 16.20 -4.94
CA LEU A 232 -46.19 17.30 -4.30
C LEU A 232 -45.40 18.61 -4.31
N LEU A 233 -44.10 18.57 -4.02
CA LEU A 233 -43.25 19.76 -4.05
C LEU A 233 -42.97 20.20 -5.49
N CYS A 234 -42.84 19.26 -6.44
CA CYS A 234 -42.69 19.58 -7.86
C CYS A 234 -43.93 20.30 -8.40
N GLU A 235 -45.13 19.78 -8.12
CA GLU A 235 -46.40 20.37 -8.54
C GLU A 235 -46.63 21.75 -7.93
N THR A 236 -46.42 21.90 -6.62
CA THR A 236 -46.58 23.16 -5.89
C THR A 236 -45.69 24.26 -6.49
N ASN A 237 -44.50 23.89 -6.97
CA ASN A 237 -43.54 24.81 -7.57
C ASN A 237 -43.59 24.87 -9.11
N LYS A 238 -44.55 24.17 -9.74
CA LYS A 238 -44.73 24.08 -11.20
C LYS A 238 -43.47 23.59 -11.93
N ILE A 239 -42.77 22.61 -11.34
CA ILE A 239 -41.55 22.01 -11.88
C ILE A 239 -41.92 20.82 -12.75
N THR A 240 -41.70 20.95 -14.06
CA THR A 240 -41.92 19.89 -15.06
C THR A 240 -40.63 19.46 -15.77
N ASN A 241 -39.56 20.23 -15.62
CA ASN A 241 -38.27 19.98 -16.27
C ASN A 241 -37.18 19.78 -15.21
N PHE A 242 -36.22 18.90 -15.53
CA PHE A 242 -35.10 18.57 -14.65
C PHE A 242 -33.77 18.70 -15.42
N PRO A 243 -32.73 19.34 -14.86
CA PRO A 243 -32.73 20.02 -13.57
C PRO A 243 -33.45 21.37 -13.59
N SER A 244 -34.01 21.79 -12.45
CA SER A 244 -34.57 23.14 -12.23
C SER A 244 -34.08 23.72 -10.91
N LEU A 245 -33.76 25.02 -10.88
CA LEU A 245 -33.23 25.69 -9.69
C LEU A 245 -34.18 26.78 -9.20
N ILE A 246 -34.52 26.73 -7.92
CA ILE A 246 -35.32 27.74 -7.24
C ILE A 246 -34.50 28.38 -6.13
N VAL A 247 -34.67 29.69 -5.93
CA VAL A 247 -34.11 30.42 -4.79
C VAL A 247 -35.20 31.06 -3.94
N LEU A 248 -35.03 30.94 -2.62
CA LEU A 248 -35.85 31.56 -1.58
C LEU A 248 -34.95 32.56 -0.83
N GLY A 249 -35.36 33.82 -0.72
CA GLY A 249 -34.72 34.79 0.17
C GLY A 249 -35.52 34.94 1.46
N ARG A 250 -34.87 35.21 2.60
CA ARG A 250 -35.55 35.32 3.91
C ARG A 250 -36.76 36.26 3.92
N ASN A 251 -36.67 37.36 3.18
CA ASN A 251 -37.72 38.39 3.06
C ASN A 251 -38.03 38.70 1.59
N GLU A 252 -37.75 37.77 0.68
CA GLU A 252 -38.00 37.92 -0.76
C GLU A 252 -38.96 36.85 -1.26
N THR A 253 -39.69 37.16 -2.34
CA THR A 253 -40.48 36.16 -3.04
C THR A 253 -39.58 35.12 -3.70
N GLN A 254 -40.09 33.89 -3.76
CA GLN A 254 -39.47 32.79 -4.48
C GLN A 254 -39.22 33.15 -5.95
N LYS A 255 -38.06 32.75 -6.49
CA LYS A 255 -37.70 32.97 -7.90
C LYS A 255 -37.16 31.68 -8.52
N ASN A 256 -37.60 31.41 -9.76
CA ASN A 256 -37.03 30.35 -10.59
C ASN A 256 -35.82 30.90 -11.35
N LEU A 257 -34.68 30.23 -11.22
CA LEU A 257 -33.44 30.60 -11.91
C LEU A 257 -33.28 29.74 -13.16
N LYS A 258 -33.04 30.39 -14.30
CA LYS A 258 -32.89 29.71 -15.59
C LYS A 258 -31.51 29.05 -15.68
N ILE A 259 -31.48 27.72 -15.64
CA ILE A 259 -30.26 26.94 -15.92
C ILE A 259 -30.04 26.94 -17.43
N ARG A 260 -28.92 27.54 -17.89
CA ARG A 260 -28.54 27.54 -19.31
C ARG A 260 -27.78 26.28 -19.71
N ILE A 261 -26.94 25.79 -18.80
CA ILE A 261 -26.07 24.64 -18.99
C ILE A 261 -26.34 23.69 -17.81
N PRO A 262 -27.01 22.54 -18.03
CA PRO A 262 -27.40 21.61 -16.96
C PRO A 262 -26.21 20.74 -16.53
N THR A 263 -25.15 21.38 -16.04
CA THR A 263 -23.92 20.76 -15.54
C THR A 263 -23.59 21.29 -14.15
N ARG A 264 -22.73 20.59 -13.39
CA ARG A 264 -22.23 21.00 -12.07
C ARG A 264 -21.72 22.45 -12.10
N GLN A 265 -20.82 22.75 -13.03
CA GLN A 265 -20.27 24.09 -13.22
C GLN A 265 -21.34 25.10 -13.68
N GLY A 266 -22.24 24.69 -14.58
CA GLY A 266 -23.31 25.56 -15.07
C GLY A 266 -24.25 26.02 -13.96
N ILE A 267 -24.62 25.13 -13.04
CA ILE A 267 -25.46 25.45 -11.89
C ILE A 267 -24.69 26.31 -10.88
N TYR A 268 -23.43 25.97 -10.59
CA TYR A 268 -22.56 26.81 -9.75
C TYR A 268 -22.50 28.25 -10.28
N ASN A 269 -22.28 28.43 -11.58
CA ASN A 269 -22.22 29.74 -12.22
C ASN A 269 -23.55 30.51 -12.07
N VAL A 270 -24.70 29.86 -12.25
CA VAL A 270 -26.01 30.49 -12.04
C VAL A 270 -26.18 30.96 -10.59
N ILE A 271 -25.79 30.14 -9.61
CA ILE A 271 -25.82 30.53 -8.19
C ILE A 271 -24.89 31.72 -7.95
N LYS A 272 -23.66 31.68 -8.48
CA LYS A 272 -22.68 32.74 -8.33
C LYS A 272 -23.15 34.07 -8.94
N GLU A 273 -23.70 34.04 -10.16
CA GLU A 273 -24.27 35.20 -10.84
C GLU A 273 -25.42 35.81 -10.02
N PHE A 274 -26.32 34.98 -9.49
CA PHE A 274 -27.40 35.45 -8.63
C PHE A 274 -26.88 36.15 -7.38
N ILE A 275 -25.95 35.52 -6.66
CA ILE A 275 -25.38 36.08 -5.42
C ILE A 275 -24.62 37.39 -5.72
N THR A 276 -23.86 37.43 -6.80
CA THR A 276 -23.13 38.65 -7.23
C THR A 276 -24.10 39.77 -7.58
N SER A 277 -25.23 39.47 -8.24
CA SER A 277 -26.27 40.46 -8.55
C SER A 277 -26.94 41.05 -7.32
N LYS A 278 -26.80 40.40 -6.16
CA LYS A 278 -27.30 40.87 -4.86
C LYS A 278 -26.26 41.69 -4.08
N GLY A 279 -25.11 41.97 -4.67
CA GLY A 279 -24.03 42.76 -4.04
C GLY A 279 -23.19 41.98 -3.03
N GLU A 280 -23.30 40.64 -3.03
CA GLU A 280 -22.50 39.76 -2.17
C GLU A 280 -21.27 39.26 -2.93
N ILE A 281 -20.11 39.26 -2.28
CA ILE A 281 -18.85 38.80 -2.88
C ILE A 281 -18.58 37.35 -2.45
N ILE A 282 -18.49 36.44 -3.43
CA ILE A 282 -18.00 35.07 -3.20
C ILE A 282 -16.50 35.07 -3.44
N HIS A 283 -15.71 34.93 -2.37
CA HIS A 283 -14.27 34.71 -2.51
C HIS A 283 -14.02 33.31 -3.08
N GLU A 284 -13.51 33.25 -4.30
CA GLU A 284 -13.09 32.00 -4.96
C GLU A 284 -11.89 31.42 -4.22
N ASN A 285 -12.10 30.32 -3.49
CA ASN A 285 -11.00 29.49 -2.97
C ASN A 285 -11.19 28.02 -3.37
N THR A 286 -12.03 27.71 -4.37
CA THR A 286 -12.57 26.35 -4.55
C THR A 286 -12.44 25.72 -5.93
N PHE A 287 -11.92 26.40 -6.95
CA PHE A 287 -11.60 25.77 -8.24
C PHE A 287 -10.19 26.15 -8.68
N LYS A 288 -9.20 25.30 -8.38
CA LYS A 288 -7.90 25.39 -9.05
C LYS A 288 -8.09 24.88 -10.47
N ASN A 289 -8.41 25.77 -11.42
CA ASN A 289 -8.16 25.48 -12.83
C ASN A 289 -6.65 25.52 -13.06
N HIS A 290 -5.94 24.46 -12.68
CA HIS A 290 -4.58 24.26 -13.17
C HIS A 290 -4.66 23.79 -14.61
N SER A 291 -4.72 24.74 -15.53
CA SER A 291 -4.25 24.51 -16.89
C SER A 291 -2.81 24.00 -16.78
N ILE A 292 -2.55 22.84 -17.40
CA ILE A 292 -1.26 22.17 -17.49
C ILE A 292 -0.21 23.19 -17.96
N LYS A 293 0.62 23.69 -17.03
CA LYS A 293 1.85 24.37 -17.36
C LYS A 293 2.95 23.32 -17.41
N ASN A 294 3.34 22.95 -18.63
CA ASN A 294 4.62 22.30 -18.88
C ASN A 294 5.75 23.28 -18.51
N GLU A 295 6.23 23.21 -17.27
CA GLU A 295 7.46 23.90 -16.87
C GLU A 295 8.61 22.90 -16.78
N ASN A 296 9.49 22.98 -17.78
CA ASN A 296 10.79 22.34 -17.82
C ASN A 296 11.68 22.90 -16.70
N HIS A 297 11.67 22.29 -15.52
CA HIS A 297 12.63 22.63 -14.47
C HIS A 297 13.95 21.88 -14.66
N LYS A 298 14.94 22.58 -15.22
CA LYS A 298 16.36 22.27 -15.05
C LYS A 298 16.71 22.42 -13.57
N LEU A 299 16.98 21.32 -12.87
CA LEU A 299 17.54 21.35 -11.53
C LEU A 299 19.08 21.36 -11.61
N SER A 300 19.68 22.39 -11.01
CA SER A 300 21.12 22.52 -10.80
C SER A 300 21.57 21.58 -9.69
N ILE A 301 22.50 20.69 -10.04
CA ILE A 301 23.07 19.66 -9.17
C ILE A 301 24.28 20.25 -8.42
N SER A 302 24.22 20.24 -7.09
CA SER A 302 25.39 20.37 -6.22
C SER A 302 25.50 19.07 -5.42
N THR A 303 26.29 18.12 -5.93
CA THR A 303 26.52 16.83 -5.26
C THR A 303 27.97 16.72 -4.77
N THR A 304 28.08 16.39 -3.50
CA THR A 304 29.27 16.06 -2.73
C THR A 304 30.09 14.93 -3.38
N LYS A 305 31.42 15.07 -3.33
CA LYS A 305 32.49 14.32 -4.02
C LYS A 305 32.64 12.80 -3.73
N GLN A 306 31.57 12.08 -3.37
CA GLN A 306 31.60 10.61 -3.23
C GLN A 306 30.72 9.87 -4.27
N LEU A 307 29.88 10.56 -5.04
CA LEU A 307 29.10 9.96 -6.15
C LEU A 307 29.83 9.90 -7.50
N GLN A 308 30.86 10.71 -7.72
CA GLN A 308 31.49 10.87 -9.04
C GLN A 308 32.35 9.67 -9.49
N VAL A 309 32.73 8.77 -8.57
CA VAL A 309 33.57 7.62 -8.91
C VAL A 309 32.76 6.46 -9.53
N ILE A 310 31.44 6.39 -9.26
CA ILE A 310 30.58 5.31 -9.78
C ILE A 310 30.04 5.64 -11.18
N GLU A 311 29.75 6.91 -11.47
CA GLU A 311 29.21 7.32 -12.78
C GLU A 311 30.26 7.28 -13.91
N GLN A 312 31.54 7.46 -13.62
CA GLN A 312 32.59 7.45 -14.65
C GLN A 312 32.93 6.05 -15.19
N GLN A 313 32.57 4.98 -14.49
CA GLN A 313 32.72 3.61 -15.01
C GLN A 313 31.51 3.13 -15.83
N GLN A 314 30.38 3.84 -15.80
CA GLN A 314 29.15 3.44 -16.52
C GLN A 314 29.11 3.91 -17.99
N LYS A 315 30.00 4.79 -18.43
CA LYS A 315 29.96 5.33 -19.81
C LYS A 315 30.73 4.52 -20.86
N ASN A 316 31.55 3.54 -20.48
CA ASN A 316 32.49 2.91 -21.41
C ASN A 316 32.49 1.36 -21.46
N THR A 317 31.41 0.69 -21.03
CA THR A 317 31.31 -0.78 -21.19
C THR A 317 29.98 -1.17 -21.84
N GLU A 318 30.06 -1.46 -23.14
CA GLU A 318 29.18 -2.33 -23.94
C GLU A 318 27.66 -2.06 -23.89
N LYS A 319 27.21 -1.09 -24.71
CA LYS A 319 25.82 -0.95 -25.18
C LYS A 319 25.32 -2.12 -26.07
N ASN A 320 26.08 -3.21 -26.20
CA ASN A 320 25.92 -4.20 -27.27
C ASN A 320 25.59 -5.63 -26.83
N GLU A 321 25.47 -5.94 -25.53
CA GLU A 321 25.18 -7.32 -25.09
C GLU A 321 23.88 -7.43 -24.27
N ASP A 322 23.02 -8.37 -24.66
CA ASP A 322 21.73 -8.68 -24.03
C ASP A 322 21.92 -9.61 -22.81
N HIS A 323 22.43 -9.04 -21.74
CA HIS A 323 22.86 -9.76 -20.54
C HIS A 323 21.71 -10.21 -19.62
N LEU A 324 21.95 -11.32 -18.91
CA LEU A 324 21.16 -11.78 -17.76
C LEU A 324 21.94 -11.49 -16.47
N TYR A 325 21.47 -10.62 -15.58
CA TYR A 325 22.21 -10.25 -14.38
C TYR A 325 21.74 -11.01 -13.14
N GLN A 326 22.69 -11.49 -12.32
CA GLN A 326 22.39 -12.17 -11.06
C GLN A 326 21.59 -11.31 -10.09
N LEU A 327 21.93 -10.01 -9.97
CA LEU A 327 21.24 -9.11 -9.04
C LEU A 327 19.77 -8.93 -9.40
N ASP A 328 19.41 -8.87 -10.69
CA ASP A 328 18.00 -8.76 -11.09
C ASP A 328 17.23 -10.01 -10.67
N LEU A 329 17.79 -11.20 -10.89
CA LEU A 329 17.17 -12.47 -10.48
C LEU A 329 16.98 -12.52 -8.96
N GLU A 330 18.02 -12.21 -8.18
CA GLU A 330 17.99 -12.26 -6.72
C GLU A 330 17.02 -11.22 -6.12
N ASN A 331 16.95 -10.01 -6.69
CA ASN A 331 15.99 -9.01 -6.27
C ASN A 331 14.54 -9.45 -6.55
N THR A 332 14.30 -10.08 -7.70
CA THR A 332 12.99 -10.67 -8.00
C THR A 332 12.63 -11.76 -7.01
N LEU A 333 13.57 -12.66 -6.71
CA LEU A 333 13.35 -13.71 -5.72
C LEU A 333 13.00 -13.10 -4.36
N LYS A 334 13.82 -12.17 -3.87
CA LYS A 334 13.63 -11.48 -2.60
C LYS A 334 12.27 -10.79 -2.54
N TYR A 335 11.91 -10.03 -3.57
CA TYR A 335 10.62 -9.34 -3.63
C TYR A 335 9.45 -10.35 -3.64
N SER A 336 9.54 -11.43 -4.43
CA SER A 336 8.46 -12.42 -4.47
C SER A 336 8.21 -13.10 -3.12
N ILE A 337 9.27 -13.41 -2.36
CA ILE A 337 9.21 -14.15 -1.09
C ILE A 337 8.97 -13.21 0.10
N SER A 338 9.59 -12.04 0.12
CA SER A 338 9.53 -11.15 1.29
C SER A 338 8.43 -10.09 1.20
N HIS A 339 7.89 -9.87 0.00
CA HIS A 339 6.85 -8.86 -0.25
C HIS A 339 5.54 -9.49 -0.73
N GLU A 340 5.50 -10.06 -1.93
CA GLU A 340 4.24 -10.51 -2.58
C GLU A 340 3.51 -11.62 -1.80
N ILE A 341 4.24 -12.68 -1.41
CA ILE A 341 3.63 -13.81 -0.68
C ILE A 341 3.14 -13.40 0.72
N PRO A 342 3.90 -12.64 1.53
CA PRO A 342 3.45 -12.17 2.84
C PRO A 342 2.23 -11.27 2.86
N LEU A 343 1.84 -10.62 1.76
CA LEU A 343 0.66 -9.73 1.76
C LEU A 343 -0.65 -10.48 2.09
N HIS A 344 -0.68 -11.80 1.92
CA HIS A 344 -1.87 -12.58 2.19
C HIS A 344 -2.08 -12.90 3.66
N LYS A 345 -3.22 -12.46 4.21
CA LYS A 345 -3.66 -12.81 5.57
C LYS A 345 -3.62 -14.32 5.83
N MET A 346 -4.17 -15.10 4.90
CA MET A 346 -4.15 -16.57 4.93
C MET A 346 -3.88 -17.15 3.55
N ILE A 347 -3.03 -18.17 3.52
CA ILE A 347 -2.62 -18.95 2.36
C ILE A 347 -3.09 -20.39 2.61
N LYS A 348 -4.12 -20.82 1.88
CA LYS A 348 -4.74 -22.15 1.98
C LYS A 348 -5.30 -22.59 0.61
N ASP A 349 -5.75 -23.84 0.51
CA ASP A 349 -6.41 -24.40 -0.68
C ASP A 349 -5.56 -24.19 -1.96
N LYS A 350 -6.17 -23.79 -3.09
CA LYS A 350 -5.48 -23.55 -4.37
C LYS A 350 -4.30 -22.58 -4.27
N LYS A 351 -4.36 -21.61 -3.35
CA LYS A 351 -3.27 -20.65 -3.12
C LYS A 351 -2.07 -21.33 -2.45
N MET A 352 -2.33 -22.27 -1.54
CA MET A 352 -1.27 -23.09 -0.93
C MET A 352 -0.65 -24.04 -1.96
N ASP A 353 -1.46 -24.64 -2.84
CA ASP A 353 -0.96 -25.48 -3.94
C ASP A 353 -0.04 -24.69 -4.88
N ALA A 354 -0.45 -23.47 -5.24
CA ALA A 354 0.36 -22.56 -6.04
C ALA A 354 1.68 -22.18 -5.34
N LEU A 355 1.64 -21.86 -4.04
CA LEU A 355 2.85 -21.56 -3.25
C LEU A 355 3.82 -22.75 -3.25
N LYS A 356 3.30 -23.96 -3.01
CA LYS A 356 4.12 -25.18 -3.00
C LYS A 356 4.77 -25.44 -4.37
N LYS A 357 4.00 -25.32 -5.46
CA LYS A 357 4.55 -25.45 -6.83
C LYS A 357 5.64 -24.41 -7.10
N TYR A 358 5.41 -23.16 -6.71
CA TYR A 358 6.37 -22.07 -6.88
C TYR A 358 7.67 -22.32 -6.11
N LEU A 359 7.60 -22.63 -4.82
CA LEU A 359 8.78 -22.93 -3.99
C LEU A 359 9.54 -24.17 -4.45
N ASN A 360 8.84 -25.20 -4.94
CA ASN A 360 9.48 -26.38 -5.52
C ASN A 360 10.35 -26.00 -6.72
N VAL A 361 9.80 -25.24 -7.66
CA VAL A 361 10.52 -24.79 -8.85
C VAL A 361 11.71 -23.90 -8.48
N LEU A 362 11.53 -22.97 -7.53
CA LEU A 362 12.63 -22.11 -7.08
C LEU A 362 13.76 -22.90 -6.43
N ALA A 363 13.46 -23.79 -5.47
CA ALA A 363 14.49 -24.57 -4.79
C ALA A 363 15.30 -25.46 -5.74
N GLU A 364 14.66 -25.97 -6.80
CA GLU A 364 15.28 -26.90 -7.75
C GLU A 364 16.05 -26.19 -8.87
N TYR A 365 15.59 -25.02 -9.34
CA TYR A 365 16.10 -24.39 -10.57
C TYR A 365 16.56 -22.94 -10.41
N PHE A 366 16.32 -22.26 -9.30
CA PHE A 366 16.81 -20.89 -9.13
C PHE A 366 18.31 -20.90 -8.78
N PRO A 367 19.18 -20.08 -9.39
CA PRO A 367 20.62 -20.16 -9.17
C PRO A 367 21.10 -19.14 -8.12
N LEU A 368 20.88 -19.39 -6.82
CA LEU A 368 21.48 -18.54 -5.78
C LEU A 368 23.01 -18.66 -5.78
N LYS A 369 23.73 -17.54 -5.65
CA LYS A 369 25.20 -17.52 -5.68
C LYS A 369 25.83 -18.39 -4.59
N TYR A 370 25.23 -18.40 -3.39
CA TYR A 370 25.72 -19.15 -2.23
C TYR A 370 25.04 -20.51 -2.03
N GLY A 371 24.34 -21.01 -3.06
CA GLY A 371 23.64 -22.29 -3.02
C GLY A 371 22.17 -22.18 -2.58
N ASN A 372 21.40 -23.21 -2.92
CA ASN A 372 19.93 -23.19 -2.79
C ASN A 372 19.39 -23.66 -1.45
N ILE A 373 20.24 -23.95 -0.46
CA ILE A 373 19.80 -24.45 0.86
C ILE A 373 18.77 -23.52 1.50
N PHE A 374 18.89 -22.21 1.32
CA PHE A 374 17.90 -21.23 1.75
C PHE A 374 16.50 -21.56 1.20
N LEU A 375 16.39 -21.74 -0.12
CA LEU A 375 15.13 -22.06 -0.80
C LEU A 375 14.64 -23.47 -0.50
N GLU A 376 15.55 -24.44 -0.42
CA GLU A 376 15.21 -25.81 -0.04
C GLU A 376 14.62 -25.86 1.37
N THR A 377 15.22 -25.15 2.33
CA THR A 377 14.74 -25.12 3.72
C THR A 377 13.35 -24.51 3.80
N ILE A 378 13.12 -23.38 3.13
CA ILE A 378 11.78 -22.76 3.04
C ILE A 378 10.79 -23.75 2.42
N ARG A 379 11.11 -24.34 1.27
CA ARG A 379 10.26 -25.33 0.59
C ARG A 379 9.92 -26.49 1.53
N ASP A 380 10.91 -27.10 2.16
CA ASP A 380 10.75 -28.31 2.99
C ASP A 380 9.87 -28.05 4.22
N ILE A 381 9.91 -26.83 4.78
CA ILE A 381 9.02 -26.39 5.86
C ILE A 381 7.59 -26.20 5.35
N ILE A 382 7.42 -25.49 4.22
CA ILE A 382 6.10 -25.11 3.69
C ILE A 382 5.35 -26.32 3.09
N LEU A 383 6.05 -27.27 2.47
CA LEU A 383 5.44 -28.48 1.90
C LEU A 383 4.66 -29.30 2.95
N LYS A 384 5.14 -29.32 4.19
CA LYS A 384 4.53 -30.05 5.32
C LYS A 384 3.27 -29.39 5.89
N ARG A 385 2.96 -28.15 5.49
CA ARG A 385 1.84 -27.38 6.01
C ARG A 385 0.62 -27.46 5.08
N SER A 386 -0.59 -27.39 5.64
CA SER A 386 -1.84 -27.30 4.88
C SER A 386 -2.29 -25.85 4.66
N ASN A 387 -1.94 -24.95 5.57
CA ASN A 387 -2.15 -23.52 5.48
C ASN A 387 -1.04 -22.77 6.23
N ILE A 388 -0.92 -21.47 5.95
CA ILE A 388 -0.01 -20.56 6.64
C ILE A 388 -0.52 -19.12 6.52
N SER A 389 -0.27 -18.26 7.51
CA SER A 389 -0.49 -16.82 7.36
C SER A 389 0.69 -16.15 6.66
N GLY A 390 0.47 -15.04 5.96
CA GLY A 390 1.57 -14.28 5.33
C GLY A 390 2.58 -13.73 6.35
N GLU A 391 2.10 -13.40 7.56
CA GLU A 391 2.96 -13.01 8.69
C GLU A 391 3.88 -14.15 9.11
N GLU A 392 3.33 -15.35 9.33
CA GLU A 392 4.12 -16.52 9.71
C GLU A 392 5.12 -16.89 8.61
N PHE A 393 4.71 -16.83 7.35
CA PHE A 393 5.61 -17.02 6.21
C PHE A 393 6.76 -16.01 6.22
N SER A 394 6.48 -14.72 6.44
CA SER A 394 7.50 -13.67 6.52
C SER A 394 8.49 -13.93 7.66
N GLN A 395 8.01 -14.35 8.84
CA GLN A 395 8.86 -14.68 9.98
C GLN A 395 9.77 -15.88 9.71
N ILE A 396 9.24 -16.94 9.09
CA ILE A 396 10.04 -18.10 8.65
C ILE A 396 11.14 -17.67 7.68
N VAL A 397 10.82 -16.87 6.66
CA VAL A 397 11.81 -16.39 5.70
C VAL A 397 12.88 -15.54 6.38
N LYS A 398 12.49 -14.57 7.21
CA LYS A 398 13.42 -13.67 7.91
C LYS A 398 14.36 -14.43 8.83
N SER A 399 13.84 -15.34 9.65
CA SER A 399 14.66 -16.16 10.55
C SER A 399 15.70 -17.01 9.80
N ILE A 400 15.32 -17.64 8.69
CA ILE A 400 16.23 -18.44 7.86
C ILE A 400 17.26 -17.52 7.18
N GLU A 401 16.83 -16.37 6.66
CA GLU A 401 17.72 -15.38 6.03
C GLU A 401 18.77 -14.87 7.03
N GLU A 402 18.38 -14.55 8.26
CA GLU A 402 19.28 -14.13 9.34
C GLU A 402 20.29 -15.23 9.72
N GLU A 403 19.83 -16.47 9.84
CA GLU A 403 20.70 -17.61 10.18
C GLU A 403 21.73 -17.91 9.07
N MET A 404 21.32 -17.77 7.81
CA MET A 404 22.10 -18.16 6.63
C MET A 404 22.80 -16.98 5.94
N SER A 405 22.66 -15.76 6.47
CA SER A 405 23.22 -14.54 5.88
C SER A 405 24.74 -14.63 5.65
N PRO A 406 25.26 -14.18 4.49
CA PRO A 406 24.51 -13.56 3.38
C PRO A 406 23.89 -14.57 2.40
N ILE A 407 22.63 -14.34 2.02
CA ILE A 407 21.91 -15.11 0.97
C ILE A 407 22.07 -14.49 -0.42
N TYR A 408 22.04 -13.16 -0.49
CA TYR A 408 22.07 -12.41 -1.75
C TYR A 408 23.46 -11.85 -2.04
N SER A 409 23.76 -11.72 -3.33
CA SER A 409 25.08 -11.34 -3.84
C SER A 409 25.43 -9.87 -3.64
N GLY A 410 24.45 -9.00 -3.40
CA GLY A 410 24.65 -7.57 -3.31
C GLY A 410 23.42 -6.81 -2.79
N PRO A 411 23.50 -5.47 -2.74
CA PRO A 411 22.38 -4.64 -2.31
C PRO A 411 21.21 -4.76 -3.28
N SER A 412 19.99 -4.50 -2.77
CA SER A 412 18.75 -4.51 -3.54
C SER A 412 18.73 -3.43 -4.63
N LYS A 413 19.37 -3.68 -5.76
CA LYS A 413 19.46 -2.75 -6.90
C LYS A 413 19.30 -3.46 -8.24
N TRP A 414 18.39 -2.97 -9.06
CA TRP A 414 18.21 -3.40 -10.44
C TRP A 414 19.38 -2.95 -11.33
N ILE A 415 19.83 -3.82 -12.23
CA ILE A 415 20.85 -3.54 -13.23
C ILE A 415 20.20 -3.58 -14.62
N GLY A 416 19.94 -4.77 -15.14
CA GLY A 416 19.31 -4.99 -16.43
C GLY A 416 17.83 -4.65 -16.41
N CYS A 417 17.17 -4.72 -15.24
CA CYS A 417 15.78 -4.32 -15.04
C CYS A 417 15.58 -2.91 -14.48
N LYS A 418 16.64 -2.10 -14.40
CA LYS A 418 16.55 -0.71 -13.95
C LYS A 418 15.76 0.13 -14.97
N GLY A 419 14.73 0.85 -14.51
CA GLY A 419 14.00 1.83 -15.31
C GLY A 419 14.75 3.15 -15.45
N SER A 420 14.29 4.00 -16.38
CA SER A 420 14.70 5.41 -16.46
C SER A 420 14.25 6.20 -15.22
N LYS A 421 13.18 5.75 -14.57
CA LYS A 421 12.68 6.21 -13.27
C LYS A 421 12.32 5.02 -12.36
N GLU A 422 12.07 5.27 -11.09
CA GLU A 422 11.83 4.23 -10.07
C GLU A 422 10.52 3.45 -10.31
N GLU A 423 9.48 4.12 -10.82
CA GLU A 423 8.19 3.51 -11.16
C GLU A 423 8.24 2.57 -12.37
N TYR A 424 9.30 2.65 -13.18
CA TYR A 424 9.43 1.87 -14.41
C TYR A 424 10.23 0.58 -14.22
N ARG A 425 9.81 -0.45 -14.99
CA ARG A 425 10.47 -1.75 -15.13
C ARG A 425 10.54 -2.54 -13.83
N GLY A 426 11.65 -2.49 -13.08
CA GLY A 426 11.82 -3.10 -11.77
C GLY A 426 11.34 -4.55 -11.66
N TYR A 427 10.50 -4.81 -10.66
CA TYR A 427 10.04 -6.14 -10.29
C TYR A 427 9.34 -6.91 -11.44
N PRO A 428 8.36 -6.33 -12.18
CA PRO A 428 7.80 -6.99 -13.37
C PRO A 428 8.82 -7.44 -14.40
N CYS A 429 9.84 -6.62 -14.69
CA CYS A 429 10.91 -7.00 -15.63
C CYS A 429 11.69 -8.21 -15.11
N GLY A 430 12.04 -8.20 -13.83
CA GLY A 430 12.79 -9.27 -13.21
C GLY A 430 11.98 -10.57 -13.11
N LEU A 431 10.66 -10.47 -12.85
CA LEU A 431 9.76 -11.64 -12.81
C LEU A 431 9.69 -12.37 -14.14
N TRP A 432 9.52 -11.64 -15.25
CA TRP A 432 9.62 -12.21 -16.59
C TRP A 432 10.98 -12.88 -16.82
N THR A 433 12.05 -12.16 -16.49
CA THR A 433 13.44 -12.64 -16.66
C THR A 433 13.69 -13.94 -15.88
N MET A 434 13.20 -14.02 -14.64
CA MET A 434 13.31 -15.20 -13.79
C MET A 434 12.56 -16.40 -14.37
N PHE A 435 11.31 -16.24 -14.83
CA PHE A 435 10.57 -17.38 -15.41
C PHE A 435 11.13 -17.84 -16.77
N HIS A 436 11.66 -16.93 -17.59
CA HIS A 436 12.43 -17.29 -18.79
C HIS A 436 13.68 -18.11 -18.44
N MET A 437 14.41 -17.70 -17.40
CA MET A 437 15.55 -18.45 -16.87
C MET A 437 15.15 -19.83 -16.32
N LEU A 438 14.08 -19.92 -15.54
CA LEU A 438 13.60 -21.18 -14.97
C LEU A 438 13.14 -22.16 -16.06
N THR A 439 12.37 -21.71 -17.05
CA THR A 439 11.92 -22.56 -18.17
C THR A 439 13.08 -23.11 -18.98
N VAL A 440 14.08 -22.28 -19.28
CA VAL A 440 15.26 -22.68 -20.04
C VAL A 440 16.13 -23.67 -19.27
N ASN A 441 16.45 -23.41 -18.01
CA ASN A 441 17.33 -24.31 -17.26
C ASN A 441 16.64 -25.63 -16.89
N PHE A 442 15.32 -25.61 -16.66
CA PHE A 442 14.52 -26.84 -16.58
C PHE A 442 14.69 -27.70 -17.84
N ALA A 443 14.59 -27.10 -19.03
CA ALA A 443 14.76 -27.82 -20.30
C ALA A 443 16.18 -28.34 -20.53
N ILE A 444 17.20 -27.60 -20.09
CA ILE A 444 18.60 -27.99 -20.25
C ILE A 444 18.95 -29.18 -19.35
N LEU A 445 18.45 -29.20 -18.11
CA LEU A 445 18.77 -30.24 -17.13
C LEU A 445 17.98 -31.54 -17.37
N ASN A 446 16.77 -31.46 -17.93
CA ASN A 446 15.85 -32.59 -18.05
C ASN A 446 15.67 -33.10 -19.49
N LYS A 447 16.72 -33.06 -20.32
CA LYS A 447 16.65 -33.41 -21.76
C LYS A 447 16.13 -34.82 -22.09
N ASN A 448 16.26 -35.77 -21.15
CA ASN A 448 16.14 -37.21 -21.43
C ASN A 448 15.11 -37.93 -20.55
N ALA A 449 14.13 -37.23 -19.99
CA ALA A 449 13.24 -37.83 -19.00
C ALA A 449 11.75 -37.60 -19.32
N GLU A 450 10.91 -38.60 -19.03
CA GLU A 450 9.44 -38.49 -19.09
C GLU A 450 8.99 -37.48 -18.02
N HIS A 451 8.86 -36.22 -18.38
CA HIS A 451 8.64 -35.13 -17.42
C HIS A 451 7.40 -34.34 -17.75
N GLU A 452 6.81 -33.75 -16.71
CA GLU A 452 5.73 -32.77 -16.78
C GLU A 452 6.22 -31.53 -17.54
N PRO A 453 5.91 -31.37 -18.84
CA PRO A 453 6.51 -30.31 -19.67
C PRO A 453 6.08 -28.91 -19.19
N ARG A 454 4.97 -28.85 -18.46
CA ARG A 454 4.33 -27.62 -17.96
C ARG A 454 4.75 -27.22 -16.56
N LYS A 455 5.63 -27.97 -15.87
CA LYS A 455 6.00 -27.75 -14.45
C LYS A 455 6.29 -26.28 -14.11
N ILE A 456 7.12 -25.62 -14.91
CA ILE A 456 7.48 -24.21 -14.71
C ILE A 456 6.32 -23.26 -15.04
N LEU A 457 5.58 -23.52 -16.13
CA LEU A 457 4.44 -22.71 -16.55
C LEU A 457 3.27 -22.77 -15.56
N GLU A 458 2.99 -23.94 -14.98
CA GLU A 458 1.96 -24.10 -13.96
C GLU A 458 2.35 -23.41 -12.64
N ALA A 459 3.62 -23.47 -12.25
CA ALA A 459 4.12 -22.73 -11.11
C ALA A 459 4.02 -21.21 -11.33
N MET A 460 4.38 -20.74 -12.53
CA MET A 460 4.22 -19.34 -12.94
C MET A 460 2.75 -18.92 -12.92
N TYR A 461 1.86 -19.72 -13.49
CA TYR A 461 0.43 -19.45 -13.53
C TYR A 461 -0.18 -19.36 -12.13
N GLY A 462 0.11 -20.32 -11.26
CA GLY A 462 -0.33 -20.27 -9.86
C GLY A 462 0.22 -19.06 -9.12
N TYR A 463 1.51 -18.75 -9.30
CA TYR A 463 2.12 -17.57 -8.69
C TYR A 463 1.43 -16.27 -9.14
N ILE A 464 1.27 -16.08 -10.46
CA ILE A 464 0.67 -14.86 -11.01
C ILE A 464 -0.80 -14.74 -10.61
N GLN A 465 -1.56 -15.83 -10.67
CA GLN A 465 -2.98 -15.81 -10.32
C GLN A 465 -3.23 -15.42 -8.87
N TYR A 466 -2.40 -15.91 -7.94
CA TYR A 466 -2.72 -15.85 -6.52
C TYR A 466 -1.89 -14.88 -5.70
N PHE A 467 -0.71 -14.48 -6.19
CA PHE A 467 0.26 -13.68 -5.45
C PHE A 467 0.67 -12.39 -6.16
N PHE A 468 0.63 -12.34 -7.50
CA PHE A 468 1.11 -11.17 -8.21
C PHE A 468 0.21 -9.94 -7.99
N GLY A 469 0.79 -8.87 -7.42
CA GLY A 469 0.03 -7.73 -6.88
C GLY A 469 -0.78 -6.92 -7.90
N CYS A 470 -0.37 -6.88 -9.18
CA CYS A 470 -1.15 -6.21 -10.22
C CYS A 470 -2.33 -7.09 -10.68
N ALA A 471 -3.54 -6.86 -10.14
CA ALA A 471 -4.73 -7.64 -10.48
C ALA A 471 -5.04 -7.66 -11.99
N ASP A 472 -5.02 -6.50 -12.66
CA ASP A 472 -5.32 -6.43 -14.10
C ASP A 472 -4.27 -7.14 -14.95
N CYS A 473 -2.99 -7.06 -14.53
CA CYS A 473 -1.91 -7.77 -15.19
C CYS A 473 -2.07 -9.29 -15.01
N SER A 474 -2.41 -9.72 -13.79
CA SER A 474 -2.67 -11.12 -13.44
C SER A 474 -3.85 -11.67 -14.22
N GLN A 475 -4.98 -10.95 -14.26
CA GLN A 475 -6.17 -11.35 -15.00
C GLN A 475 -5.88 -11.46 -16.50
N HIS A 476 -5.16 -10.50 -17.08
CA HIS A 476 -4.75 -10.60 -18.48
C HIS A 476 -3.84 -11.81 -18.72
N PHE A 477 -2.88 -12.07 -17.83
CA PHE A 477 -2.01 -13.24 -17.95
C PHE A 477 -2.81 -14.55 -17.88
N VAL A 478 -3.76 -14.66 -16.96
CA VAL A 478 -4.64 -15.84 -16.83
C VAL A 478 -5.50 -16.04 -18.09
N GLN A 479 -6.05 -14.97 -18.66
CA GLN A 479 -6.79 -15.02 -19.91
C GLN A 479 -5.90 -15.45 -21.08
N MET A 480 -4.69 -14.87 -21.18
CA MET A 480 -3.70 -15.23 -22.20
C MET A 480 -3.24 -16.68 -22.05
N ALA A 481 -3.04 -17.17 -20.83
CA ALA A 481 -2.68 -18.56 -20.54
C ALA A 481 -3.72 -19.55 -21.10
N SER A 482 -5.01 -19.26 -20.89
CA SER A 482 -6.10 -20.06 -21.44
C SER A 482 -6.20 -19.91 -22.97
N LYS A 483 -6.24 -18.68 -23.48
CA LYS A 483 -6.37 -18.37 -24.91
C LYS A 483 -5.26 -19.00 -25.75
N ASN A 484 -4.02 -18.93 -25.25
CA ASN A 484 -2.84 -19.45 -25.94
C ASN A 484 -2.54 -20.90 -25.54
N LYS A 485 -3.49 -21.62 -24.95
CA LYS A 485 -3.43 -23.07 -24.72
C LYS A 485 -2.22 -23.51 -23.90
N MET A 486 -1.84 -22.75 -22.88
CA MET A 486 -0.70 -23.07 -21.99
C MET A 486 -0.81 -24.48 -21.39
N PHE A 487 -2.03 -24.92 -21.08
CA PHE A 487 -2.30 -26.23 -20.48
C PHE A 487 -2.29 -27.39 -21.50
N GLU A 488 -2.20 -27.12 -22.80
CA GLU A 488 -2.07 -28.14 -23.86
C GLU A 488 -0.61 -28.37 -24.27
N VAL A 489 0.33 -27.56 -23.77
CA VAL A 489 1.76 -27.70 -24.08
C VAL A 489 2.24 -29.11 -23.68
N SER A 490 2.83 -29.81 -24.64
CA SER A 490 3.16 -31.24 -24.55
C SER A 490 4.66 -31.54 -24.53
N ASN A 491 5.51 -30.55 -24.84
CA ASN A 491 6.96 -30.70 -24.91
C ASN A 491 7.67 -29.57 -24.15
N ILE A 492 8.85 -29.87 -23.59
CA ILE A 492 9.58 -28.94 -22.72
C ILE A 492 10.09 -27.71 -23.49
N ASN A 493 10.52 -27.89 -24.76
CA ASN A 493 10.95 -26.76 -25.58
C ASN A 493 9.77 -25.84 -25.94
N ASP A 494 8.59 -26.42 -26.13
CA ASP A 494 7.37 -25.69 -26.44
C ASP A 494 6.97 -24.81 -25.25
N SER A 495 7.28 -25.21 -24.01
CA SER A 495 7.09 -24.34 -22.84
C SER A 495 7.96 -23.07 -22.89
N ILE A 496 9.19 -23.16 -23.42
CA ILE A 496 10.07 -22.00 -23.62
C ILE A 496 9.47 -21.08 -24.69
N LEU A 497 9.07 -21.67 -25.83
CA LEU A 497 8.50 -20.92 -26.95
C LEU A 497 7.14 -20.30 -26.60
N TRP A 498 6.31 -21.02 -25.83
CA TRP A 498 5.04 -20.51 -25.32
C TRP A 498 5.25 -19.26 -24.49
N LEU A 499 6.18 -19.30 -23.51
CA LEU A 499 6.45 -18.17 -22.65
C LEU A 499 7.02 -16.98 -23.43
N TRP A 500 7.88 -17.24 -24.41
CA TRP A 500 8.43 -16.23 -25.32
C TRP A 500 7.34 -15.55 -26.16
N SER A 501 6.48 -16.34 -26.79
CA SER A 501 5.38 -15.86 -27.62
C SER A 501 4.39 -15.03 -26.79
N ALA A 502 3.99 -15.54 -25.62
CA ALA A 502 3.14 -14.84 -24.67
C ALA A 502 3.74 -13.50 -24.20
N HIS A 503 5.05 -13.45 -23.91
CA HIS A 503 5.71 -12.21 -23.54
C HIS A 503 5.74 -11.20 -24.70
N ASN A 504 5.92 -11.66 -25.94
CA ASN A 504 5.87 -10.80 -27.11
C ASN A 504 4.46 -10.27 -27.43
N GLU A 505 3.41 -11.03 -27.14
CA GLU A 505 2.03 -10.55 -27.18
C GLU A 505 1.84 -9.39 -26.19
N VAL A 506 2.35 -9.54 -24.96
CA VAL A 506 2.33 -8.47 -23.97
C VAL A 506 3.13 -7.25 -24.43
N ASN A 507 4.30 -7.44 -25.04
CA ASN A 507 5.10 -6.35 -25.60
C ASN A 507 4.35 -5.60 -26.73
N ALA A 508 3.66 -6.32 -27.61
CA ALA A 508 2.87 -5.71 -28.68
C ALA A 508 1.75 -4.83 -28.09
N ARG A 509 1.03 -5.36 -27.12
CA ARG A 509 -0.08 -4.65 -26.45
C ARG A 509 0.39 -3.40 -25.69
N LEU A 510 1.54 -3.47 -25.03
CA LEU A 510 2.07 -2.37 -24.20
C LEU A 510 2.93 -1.36 -24.99
N SER A 511 3.16 -1.58 -26.29
CA SER A 511 3.94 -0.66 -27.11
C SER A 511 3.19 0.67 -27.26
N GLY A 512 3.83 1.78 -26.87
CA GLY A 512 3.22 3.10 -26.86
C GLY A 512 2.21 3.36 -25.73
N ASP A 513 2.05 2.43 -24.78
CA ASP A 513 1.23 2.65 -23.59
C ASP A 513 1.92 3.63 -22.63
N ASN A 514 1.15 4.40 -21.84
CA ASN A 514 1.71 5.38 -20.89
C ASN A 514 2.61 4.74 -19.79
N THR A 515 2.52 3.42 -19.60
CA THR A 515 3.36 2.64 -18.68
C THR A 515 4.67 2.17 -19.31
N GLU A 516 4.85 2.38 -20.62
CA GLU A 516 6.08 2.10 -21.32
C GLU A 516 7.17 3.07 -20.86
N ASP A 517 8.31 2.53 -20.44
CA ASP A 517 9.48 3.32 -20.13
C ASP A 517 10.01 3.98 -21.43
N PRO A 518 10.09 5.32 -21.50
CA PRO A 518 10.49 6.02 -22.72
C PRO A 518 11.90 5.65 -23.22
N GLU A 519 12.81 5.24 -22.33
CA GLU A 519 14.17 4.82 -22.68
C GLU A 519 14.25 3.32 -23.04
N TYR A 520 13.23 2.53 -22.68
CA TYR A 520 13.17 1.08 -22.88
C TYR A 520 11.86 0.66 -23.54
N LYS A 521 11.66 1.11 -24.78
CA LYS A 521 10.48 0.79 -25.59
C LYS A 521 10.28 -0.71 -25.77
N LYS A 522 9.02 -1.15 -25.73
CA LYS A 522 8.59 -2.51 -26.00
C LYS A 522 8.88 -2.84 -27.46
N ILE A 523 9.56 -3.96 -27.64
CA ILE A 523 9.90 -4.49 -28.96
C ILE A 523 9.41 -5.92 -29.08
N GLN A 524 9.25 -6.36 -30.33
CA GLN A 524 9.14 -7.77 -30.64
C GLN A 524 10.51 -8.42 -30.49
N TYR A 525 10.68 -9.14 -29.40
CA TYR A 525 11.95 -9.64 -28.88
C TYR A 525 12.28 -11.07 -29.38
N PRO A 526 13.55 -11.41 -29.66
CA PRO A 526 14.72 -10.55 -29.59
C PRO A 526 14.79 -9.55 -30.74
N ALA A 527 15.48 -8.43 -30.51
CA ALA A 527 15.84 -7.51 -31.57
C ALA A 527 16.78 -8.20 -32.59
N LYS A 528 16.66 -7.83 -33.86
CA LYS A 528 17.48 -8.39 -34.96
C LYS A 528 18.99 -8.22 -34.71
N ILE A 529 19.39 -7.18 -33.98
CA ILE A 529 20.79 -6.94 -33.60
C ILE A 529 21.36 -8.03 -32.67
N TYR A 530 20.52 -8.62 -31.81
CA TYR A 530 20.95 -9.66 -30.87
C TYR A 530 20.79 -11.07 -31.46
N CYS A 531 19.82 -11.28 -32.34
CA CYS A 531 19.64 -12.54 -33.05
C CYS A 531 19.23 -12.30 -34.51
N PRO A 532 20.20 -12.12 -35.42
CA PRO A 532 19.93 -11.91 -36.84
C PRO A 532 19.17 -13.08 -37.49
N ASN A 533 19.48 -14.31 -37.07
CA ASN A 533 18.89 -15.55 -37.61
C ASN A 533 17.53 -15.91 -36.97
N CYS A 534 17.07 -15.18 -35.95
CA CYS A 534 15.76 -15.41 -35.34
C CYS A 534 14.61 -14.95 -36.24
N ARG A 535 14.90 -14.25 -37.34
CA ARG A 535 13.91 -13.80 -38.33
C ARG A 535 14.33 -14.26 -39.73
N TYR A 536 13.38 -14.75 -40.50
CA TYR A 536 13.55 -14.98 -41.93
C TYR A 536 13.61 -13.64 -42.69
N GLU A 537 13.96 -13.68 -43.98
CA GLU A 537 14.07 -12.48 -44.83
C GLU A 537 12.76 -11.69 -44.93
N ASN A 538 11.62 -12.40 -44.89
CA ASN A 538 10.27 -11.81 -44.84
C ASN A 538 9.86 -11.28 -43.45
N ASN A 539 10.80 -11.20 -42.51
CA ASN A 539 10.63 -10.80 -41.10
C ASN A 539 9.77 -11.72 -40.21
N THR A 540 9.34 -12.90 -40.69
CA THR A 540 8.66 -13.88 -39.83
C THR A 540 9.66 -14.60 -38.91
N TRP A 541 9.16 -15.16 -37.81
CA TRP A 541 9.97 -15.78 -36.78
C TRP A 541 10.54 -17.14 -37.21
N ASN A 542 11.84 -17.36 -36.95
CA ASN A 542 12.49 -18.66 -37.05
C ASN A 542 12.59 -19.27 -35.64
N GLU A 543 11.60 -20.11 -35.29
CA GLU A 543 11.44 -20.66 -33.93
C GLU A 543 12.63 -21.52 -33.48
N GLU A 544 13.31 -22.21 -34.39
CA GLU A 544 14.49 -23.00 -34.08
C GLU A 544 15.64 -22.11 -33.59
N ASN A 545 15.94 -21.03 -34.33
CA ASN A 545 16.95 -20.06 -33.94
C ASN A 545 16.55 -19.26 -32.70
N ILE A 546 15.26 -18.97 -32.52
CA ILE A 546 14.73 -18.37 -31.29
C ILE A 546 14.98 -19.28 -30.10
N LEU A 547 14.63 -20.56 -30.20
CA LEU A 547 14.84 -21.53 -29.14
C LEU A 547 16.33 -21.63 -28.78
N HIS A 548 17.22 -21.66 -29.78
CA HIS A 548 18.67 -21.65 -29.56
C HIS A 548 19.14 -20.39 -28.84
N TYR A 549 18.66 -19.22 -29.28
CA TYR A 549 18.98 -17.94 -28.68
C TYR A 549 18.52 -17.86 -27.22
N LEU A 550 17.26 -18.23 -26.94
CA LEU A 550 16.69 -18.23 -25.59
C LEU A 550 17.45 -19.19 -24.66
N LYS A 551 17.74 -20.41 -25.13
CA LYS A 551 18.55 -21.38 -24.37
C LYS A 551 19.94 -20.87 -24.05
N THR A 552 20.52 -20.07 -24.94
CA THR A 552 21.82 -19.46 -24.70
C THR A 552 21.69 -18.36 -23.66
N LYS A 553 20.88 -17.32 -23.94
CA LYS A 553 20.72 -16.13 -23.08
C LYS A 553 20.35 -16.49 -21.65
N TYR A 554 19.37 -17.37 -21.49
CA TYR A 554 18.78 -17.66 -20.18
C TYR A 554 19.41 -18.87 -19.48
N SER A 555 20.49 -19.45 -20.02
CA SER A 555 21.24 -20.50 -19.32
C SER A 555 22.01 -19.95 -18.12
N TYR A 556 22.25 -20.80 -17.12
CA TYR A 556 23.14 -20.45 -16.00
C TYR A 556 24.51 -19.93 -16.44
N LYS A 557 25.04 -20.43 -17.57
CA LYS A 557 26.35 -20.05 -18.11
C LYS A 557 26.41 -18.60 -18.60
N LYS A 558 25.26 -17.96 -18.86
CA LYS A 558 25.17 -16.57 -19.34
C LYS A 558 24.77 -15.59 -18.23
N ILE A 559 24.69 -16.04 -16.98
CA ILE A 559 24.46 -15.16 -15.84
C ILE A 559 25.71 -14.30 -15.60
N ASN A 560 25.51 -12.99 -15.62
CA ASN A 560 26.52 -11.99 -15.32
C ASN A 560 26.51 -11.66 -13.81
N TYR A 561 27.63 -11.95 -13.15
CA TYR A 561 27.91 -11.64 -11.75
C TYR A 561 28.71 -10.35 -11.63
N TYR A 562 28.13 -9.23 -12.09
CA TYR A 562 28.78 -7.92 -12.13
C TYR A 562 29.40 -7.53 -10.78
N ASN A 563 30.71 -7.26 -10.75
CA ASN A 563 31.54 -6.74 -9.63
C ASN A 563 31.14 -7.17 -8.19
N SER A 564 31.18 -8.48 -7.90
CA SER A 564 31.37 -8.95 -6.51
C SER A 564 32.86 -9.10 -6.12
N VAL A 565 33.79 -8.61 -6.95
CA VAL A 565 35.20 -9.05 -6.95
C VAL A 565 36.09 -8.32 -5.93
N ASN A 566 35.65 -7.23 -5.27
CA ASN A 566 36.52 -6.48 -4.35
C ASN A 566 36.34 -6.77 -2.85
N THR A 567 35.67 -7.85 -2.45
CA THR A 567 35.58 -8.26 -1.04
C THR A 567 35.86 -9.74 -0.75
N GLN A 568 36.44 -10.49 -1.69
CA GLN A 568 36.57 -11.94 -1.57
C GLN A 568 38.01 -12.45 -1.67
N LYS A 569 38.57 -12.78 -0.50
CA LYS A 569 39.50 -13.92 -0.32
C LYS A 569 39.42 -14.54 1.07
N ASN A 570 38.98 -13.80 2.10
CA ASN A 570 38.88 -14.32 3.47
C ASN A 570 37.47 -14.80 3.89
N ASN A 571 36.38 -14.37 3.22
CA ASN A 571 35.01 -14.78 3.58
C ASN A 571 34.57 -16.12 2.97
N ASP A 572 35.15 -16.53 1.83
CA ASP A 572 34.73 -17.75 1.13
C ASP A 572 35.04 -19.04 1.90
N ASN A 573 36.19 -19.09 2.59
CA ASN A 573 36.55 -20.26 3.40
C ASN A 573 35.69 -20.38 4.68
N LYS A 574 35.32 -19.27 5.31
CA LYS A 574 34.46 -19.27 6.51
C LYS A 574 33.00 -19.61 6.16
N MET A 575 32.51 -19.15 5.00
CA MET A 575 31.18 -19.50 4.48
C MET A 575 31.08 -20.97 4.08
N LYS A 576 32.09 -21.51 3.38
CA LYS A 576 32.09 -22.92 2.97
C LYS A 576 31.99 -23.87 4.18
N ILE A 577 32.69 -23.57 5.28
CA ILE A 577 32.63 -24.32 6.54
C ILE A 577 31.24 -24.22 7.22
N ARG A 578 30.61 -23.03 7.19
CA ARG A 578 29.26 -22.84 7.76
C ARG A 578 28.20 -23.57 6.93
N HIS A 579 28.33 -23.55 5.61
CA HIS A 579 27.45 -24.24 4.68
C HIS A 579 27.59 -25.76 4.81
N GLU A 580 28.82 -26.29 4.86
CA GLU A 580 29.08 -27.71 5.11
C GLU A 580 28.50 -28.17 6.46
N ARG A 581 28.58 -27.34 7.52
CA ARG A 581 27.97 -27.64 8.83
C ARG A 581 26.44 -27.66 8.77
N LEU A 582 25.81 -26.75 8.01
CA LEU A 582 24.34 -26.72 7.84
C LEU A 582 23.84 -27.87 6.97
N VAL A 583 24.56 -28.23 5.90
CA VAL A 583 24.31 -29.44 5.10
C VAL A 583 24.41 -30.67 5.98
N LEU A 584 25.47 -30.79 6.77
CA LEU A 584 25.67 -31.93 7.68
C LEU A 584 24.54 -32.02 8.73
N ASN A 585 24.10 -30.88 9.27
CA ASN A 585 22.95 -30.81 10.19
C ASN A 585 21.62 -31.19 9.52
N LYS A 586 21.40 -30.84 8.24
CA LYS A 586 20.21 -31.25 7.46
C LYS A 586 20.16 -32.78 7.29
N TYR A 587 21.31 -33.42 7.06
CA TYR A 587 21.39 -34.88 6.93
C TYR A 587 21.31 -35.63 8.27
N THR A 588 21.78 -35.05 9.38
CA THR A 588 21.70 -35.68 10.71
C THR A 588 20.33 -35.51 11.39
N ASN A 589 19.59 -34.42 11.13
CA ASN A 589 18.28 -34.16 11.75
C ASN A 589 17.07 -34.82 11.09
N ASN A 590 17.24 -35.60 10.01
CA ASN A 590 16.16 -36.39 9.40
C ASN A 590 15.55 -37.47 10.33
N LYS A 591 16.01 -37.59 11.58
CA LYS A 591 15.38 -38.41 12.63
C LYS A 591 14.74 -37.64 13.80
N LYS A 592 14.86 -36.32 13.92
CA LYS A 592 14.19 -35.52 14.97
C LYS A 592 14.04 -34.07 14.53
N ILE A 593 12.92 -33.74 13.90
CA ILE A 593 12.41 -32.36 13.86
C ILE A 593 10.97 -32.41 14.38
N GLY A 594 10.88 -32.71 15.69
CA GLY A 594 9.80 -32.24 16.53
C GLY A 594 10.24 -30.90 17.11
N TRP A 595 9.30 -29.97 17.21
CA TRP A 595 9.51 -28.59 17.64
C TRP A 595 10.11 -28.54 19.04
N ASP A 596 11.37 -28.11 19.18
CA ASP A 596 11.98 -27.77 20.48
C ASP A 596 12.15 -26.25 20.62
N PHE A 597 11.02 -25.56 20.72
CA PHE A 597 10.94 -24.23 21.36
C PHE A 597 10.66 -24.43 22.85
N THR A 598 11.63 -24.90 23.66
CA THR A 598 11.42 -24.91 25.12
C THR A 598 12.68 -24.76 26.00
N ILE A 599 13.91 -24.87 25.51
CA ILE A 599 15.05 -24.91 26.47
C ILE A 599 15.54 -23.52 26.88
N PHE A 600 15.62 -22.55 25.95
CA PHE A 600 16.10 -21.21 26.29
C PHE A 600 15.05 -20.36 27.03
N ASP A 601 13.79 -20.35 26.58
CA ASP A 601 12.72 -19.56 27.23
C ASP A 601 12.28 -20.12 28.58
N ILE A 602 12.28 -21.45 28.78
CA ILE A 602 11.98 -22.02 30.10
C ILE A 602 13.15 -21.76 31.05
N SER A 603 14.40 -21.81 30.58
CA SER A 603 15.55 -21.50 31.44
C SER A 603 15.54 -20.05 31.91
N ILE A 604 15.19 -19.09 31.05
CA ILE A 604 15.07 -17.68 31.40
C ILE A 604 13.86 -17.44 32.31
N CYS A 605 12.70 -18.03 32.02
CA CYS A 605 11.52 -17.92 32.87
C CYS A 605 11.76 -18.52 34.26
N VAL A 606 12.44 -19.66 34.36
CA VAL A 606 12.79 -20.29 35.64
C VAL A 606 13.82 -19.44 36.39
N VAL A 607 14.82 -18.87 35.71
CA VAL A 607 15.79 -17.96 36.34
C VAL A 607 15.10 -16.70 36.87
N LEU A 608 14.19 -16.09 36.11
CA LEU A 608 13.40 -14.93 36.54
C LEU A 608 12.44 -15.27 37.70
N TYR A 609 11.85 -16.47 37.68
CA TYR A 609 10.97 -16.95 38.75
C TYR A 609 11.75 -17.21 40.05
N VAL A 610 12.93 -17.84 39.95
CA VAL A 610 13.82 -18.08 41.10
C VAL A 610 14.36 -16.75 41.64
N ALA A 611 14.78 -15.82 40.76
CA ALA A 611 15.25 -14.51 41.17
C ALA A 611 14.16 -13.70 41.89
N SER A 612 12.92 -13.69 41.38
CA SER A 612 11.80 -12.99 42.03
C SER A 612 11.40 -13.63 43.36
N ALA A 613 11.44 -14.97 43.47
CA ALA A 613 11.21 -15.67 44.73
C ALA A 613 12.28 -15.34 45.79
N ILE A 614 13.56 -15.29 45.40
CA ILE A 614 14.67 -14.90 46.30
C ILE A 614 14.47 -13.46 46.79
N ILE A 615 14.10 -12.53 45.90
CA ILE A 615 13.83 -11.13 46.27
C ILE A 615 12.69 -11.05 47.29
N LEU A 616 11.59 -11.79 47.08
CA LEU A 616 10.47 -11.84 48.02
C LEU A 616 10.89 -12.41 49.40
N ILE A 617 11.70 -13.47 49.42
CA ILE A 617 12.22 -14.04 50.67
C ILE A 617 13.10 -13.02 51.40
N LEU A 618 13.99 -12.32 50.69
CA LEU A 618 14.85 -11.29 51.27
C LEU A 618 14.04 -10.11 51.83
N VAL A 619 12.96 -9.70 51.15
CA VAL A 619 12.03 -8.69 51.65
C VAL A 619 11.31 -9.18 52.91
N CYS A 620 10.82 -10.42 52.92
CA CYS A 620 10.18 -11.03 54.10
C CYS A 620 11.14 -11.14 55.29
N ILE A 621 12.40 -11.54 55.07
CA ILE A 621 13.44 -11.58 56.12
C ILE A 621 13.70 -10.15 56.63
N LYS A 622 13.84 -9.16 55.74
CA LYS A 622 14.04 -7.76 56.15
C LYS A 622 12.86 -7.24 56.98
N PHE A 623 11.64 -7.58 56.62
CA PHE A 623 10.44 -7.23 57.41
C PHE A 623 10.38 -7.97 58.75
N ALA A 624 10.74 -9.26 58.79
CA ALA A 624 10.79 -10.03 60.02
C ALA A 624 11.85 -9.50 60.99
N VAL A 625 13.06 -9.22 60.51
CA VAL A 625 14.18 -8.63 61.28
C VAL A 625 13.84 -7.21 61.76
N LYS A 626 13.15 -6.41 60.93
CA LYS A 626 12.67 -5.07 61.34
C LYS A 626 11.54 -5.15 62.37
N ARG A 627 10.74 -6.23 62.38
CA ARG A 627 9.67 -6.47 63.36
C ARG A 627 10.22 -6.97 64.71
N THR A 628 11.33 -7.70 64.73
CA THR A 628 12.03 -8.09 65.98
C THR A 628 12.74 -6.91 66.66
N TYR A 629 13.25 -5.93 65.92
CA TYR A 629 13.83 -4.71 66.51
C TYR A 629 12.81 -3.75 67.13
N ARG A 630 11.55 -3.77 66.68
CA ARG A 630 10.47 -2.91 67.23
C ARG A 630 9.76 -3.50 68.45
N LYS A 631 9.95 -4.79 68.77
CA LYS A 631 9.23 -5.48 69.85
C LYS A 631 9.94 -5.45 71.22
N ARG A 632 11.07 -4.75 71.38
CA ARG A 632 11.85 -4.77 72.63
C ARG A 632 11.74 -3.54 73.54
N ASN A 633 10.91 -2.53 73.25
CA ASN A 633 10.87 -1.28 74.05
C ASN A 633 9.49 -0.72 74.46
N TYR A 634 8.39 -1.49 74.46
CA TYR A 634 7.12 -1.01 75.05
C TYR A 634 6.28 -2.15 75.68
N VAL A 635 6.58 -2.45 76.96
CA VAL A 635 5.65 -2.98 77.97
C VAL A 635 5.97 -2.18 79.25
N SER A 636 5.44 -0.96 79.39
CA SER A 636 4.34 -0.61 80.31
C SER A 636 4.55 -1.15 81.73
N LEU A 637 5.12 -0.41 82.69
CA LEU A 637 4.49 0.68 83.45
C LEU A 637 3.06 1.02 82.98
N LEU A 638 2.07 0.43 83.66
CA LEU A 638 0.79 1.01 84.09
C LEU A 638 -0.26 -0.10 84.22
N ALA A 639 -0.38 -0.62 85.44
CA ALA A 639 -1.56 -1.31 85.93
C ALA A 639 -1.99 -0.62 87.23
N LYS A 640 -3.13 0.09 87.18
CA LYS A 640 -4.04 0.50 88.27
C LYS A 640 -5.28 1.07 87.55
N CYS A 641 -6.43 0.38 87.56
CA CYS A 641 -7.51 0.52 88.57
C CYS A 641 -8.12 1.94 88.50
N ASP A 642 -9.40 2.20 88.29
CA ASP A 642 -10.62 1.43 88.54
C ASP A 642 -11.80 1.90 87.66
N PHE A 643 -12.83 1.04 87.64
CA PHE A 643 -14.23 1.27 87.29
C PHE A 643 -14.83 2.54 87.92
N TYR A 644 -15.78 3.19 87.25
CA TYR A 644 -17.18 3.39 87.74
C TYR A 644 -18.07 3.96 86.61
N PHE A 645 -19.21 3.30 86.41
CA PHE A 645 -20.37 3.80 85.68
C PHE A 645 -21.23 4.66 86.63
N CYS A 646 -21.73 5.78 86.12
CA CYS A 646 -23.11 6.22 86.30
C CYS A 646 -23.68 6.49 84.91
#